data_AF-A0A936JZE8-F1
#
_entry.id   AF-A0A936JZE8-F1
#
_cell.length_a   1.000
_cell.length_b   1.000
_cell.length_c   1.000
_cell.angle_alpha   90.00
_cell.angle_beta   90.00
_cell.angle_gamma   90.00
#
_symmetry.space_group_name_H-M   'P 1'
#
loop_
_entity.id
_entity.type
_entity.pdbx_description
1 polymer ?
#
loop_
_entity_poly.entity_id
_entity_poly.type
_entity_poly.pdbx_seq_one_letter_code
_entity_poly.pdbx_strand_id
1 'polypeptide(L)'
;MRILLFILIINSLPGFAQIPAESCKQVNDIALMEQAAHQRNMAGNISLESLTSASNNYDVKYYRCEWEVNPAMRYITGKVTVYFVITTATNNIQIDLMNALTVDSVKQRNMLLTKQHTNNTLSFDFPAAINAGVLDSVSVFYKGVPPNNGFGSFETTTHAGTPVMWSLSEPYGSRDWWPCKNGLDDKADSIDIVVTAPSQYRAAANGLLQSETLIAGGTKKLAYWKHRYPIASYLVCFAVTNYAVFNNSVLLGNTSLPMQTYCYPESLASFQAGTQNVLDALKFFHTNFGDYPFIKEKYGHVQFSWGGGMEHQTASFMVNLNESLVAHELGHQWFGDKVTCGSWEDIWLNEGFATYLAAVYLENKYPASTLNNRKNVINNITSSIGGSVWVDDTTNVGRIFSGRLSYNKGSYLLYMLRWKLGDQVFLNALRQYINDPKLAYGFAKTDDLKRNLEQVSGQNLSEFFKDWYKGQGYPSYNVQWTQIGSEYVNIKMNQTTSHNSVDFFELPVALRFKNATQEKTIVIDNKTNGETFFRNIGFIADTVLIDPEYWLVTKNNVSAKVPDVTTGQNIVQVFPNPVGDHFYIYLGKMVAGSASVNVYNALGQRVYTRNINLVNGSEYVEVPSQYLAKGVYFLKINAGDFKFVKKLLR
;
A
#
# COMPACT_ATOMS: atom_id res chain seq x y z
N MET A 1 -41.09 -34.62 -57.77
CA MET A 1 -40.52 -33.26 -57.88
C MET A 1 -39.69 -33.02 -56.62
N ARG A 2 -38.38 -33.30 -56.68
CA ARG A 2 -37.45 -33.20 -55.54
C ARG A 2 -36.85 -31.80 -55.54
N ILE A 3 -37.04 -31.04 -54.46
CA ILE A 3 -36.40 -29.74 -54.26
C ILE A 3 -35.30 -29.93 -53.20
N LEU A 4 -34.06 -29.69 -53.61
CA LEU A 4 -32.87 -29.65 -52.78
C LEU A 4 -32.96 -28.47 -51.81
N LEU A 5 -32.71 -28.70 -50.52
CA LEU A 5 -32.36 -27.67 -49.56
C LEU A 5 -30.83 -27.70 -49.35
N PHE A 6 -30.15 -26.65 -49.79
CA PHE A 6 -28.73 -26.42 -49.52
C PHE A 6 -28.59 -25.88 -48.08
N ILE A 7 -27.89 -26.60 -47.21
CA ILE A 7 -27.44 -26.10 -45.90
C ILE A 7 -26.04 -25.51 -46.11
N LEU A 8 -25.94 -24.18 -46.07
CA LEU A 8 -24.67 -23.47 -45.95
C LEU A 8 -24.35 -23.31 -44.46
N ILE A 9 -23.35 -24.03 -43.97
CA ILE A 9 -22.79 -23.84 -42.62
C ILE A 9 -21.79 -22.70 -42.72
N ILE A 10 -22.16 -21.53 -42.19
CA ILE A 10 -21.24 -20.41 -41.96
C ILE A 10 -20.51 -20.70 -40.65
N ASN A 11 -19.22 -21.06 -40.75
CA ASN A 11 -18.31 -21.06 -39.61
C ASN A 11 -18.09 -19.62 -39.15
N SER A 12 -18.60 -19.27 -37.97
CA SER A 12 -18.23 -18.05 -37.26
C SER A 12 -16.85 -18.22 -36.63
N LEU A 13 -15.86 -17.57 -37.23
CA LEU A 13 -14.59 -17.25 -36.56
C LEU A 13 -14.90 -16.37 -35.33
N PRO A 14 -14.37 -16.67 -34.13
CA PRO A 14 -14.44 -15.72 -33.03
C PRO A 14 -13.47 -14.57 -33.38
N GLY A 15 -14.04 -13.42 -33.76
CA GLY A 15 -13.29 -12.19 -33.82
C GLY A 15 -12.73 -11.88 -32.43
N PHE A 16 -11.42 -11.64 -32.35
CA PHE A 16 -10.80 -11.03 -31.19
C PHE A 16 -11.46 -9.67 -30.96
N ALA A 17 -12.41 -9.62 -30.02
CA ALA A 17 -12.91 -8.35 -29.52
C ALA A 17 -11.72 -7.62 -28.87
N GLN A 18 -11.42 -6.42 -29.36
CA GLN A 18 -10.56 -5.48 -28.64
C GLN A 18 -11.12 -5.31 -27.24
N ILE A 19 -10.33 -5.70 -26.25
CA ILE A 19 -10.57 -5.39 -24.85
C ILE A 19 -10.68 -3.85 -24.76
N PRO A 20 -11.76 -3.29 -24.18
CA PRO A 20 -11.90 -1.84 -24.06
C PRO A 20 -10.67 -1.26 -23.32
N ALA A 21 -10.18 -0.11 -23.77
CA ALA A 21 -9.00 0.57 -23.22
C ALA A 21 -9.08 0.93 -21.70
N GLU A 22 -10.18 0.59 -21.03
CA GLU A 22 -10.43 0.85 -19.61
C GLU A 22 -10.04 -0.30 -18.67
N SER A 23 -9.91 -1.54 -19.15
CA SER A 23 -9.70 -2.69 -18.24
C SER A 23 -8.25 -2.83 -17.74
N CYS A 24 -7.30 -2.05 -18.24
CA CYS A 24 -5.89 -2.13 -17.85
C CYS A 24 -5.48 -1.04 -16.83
N LYS A 25 -6.47 -0.36 -16.24
CA LYS A 25 -6.28 0.85 -15.41
C LYS A 25 -6.84 0.74 -13.99
N GLN A 26 -7.20 -0.46 -13.55
CA GLN A 26 -7.76 -0.69 -12.22
C GLN A 26 -6.76 -1.42 -11.32
N VAL A 27 -6.48 -0.83 -10.17
CA VAL A 27 -5.56 -1.38 -9.16
C VAL A 27 -6.16 -2.62 -8.47
N ASN A 28 -7.48 -2.70 -8.37
CA ASN A 28 -8.18 -3.87 -7.83
C ASN A 28 -7.82 -5.18 -8.55
N ASP A 29 -7.52 -5.11 -9.85
CA ASP A 29 -7.24 -6.29 -10.66
C ASP A 29 -5.93 -6.96 -10.23
N ILE A 30 -4.96 -6.20 -9.74
CA ILE A 30 -3.68 -6.71 -9.23
C ILE A 30 -3.92 -7.50 -7.96
N ALA A 31 -4.55 -6.86 -6.97
CA ALA A 31 -4.86 -7.46 -5.68
C ALA A 31 -5.70 -8.75 -5.82
N LEU A 32 -6.63 -8.79 -6.77
CA LEU A 32 -7.42 -9.99 -7.06
C LEU A 32 -6.60 -11.06 -7.78
N MET A 33 -5.70 -10.66 -8.69
CA MET A 33 -4.86 -11.58 -9.46
C MET A 33 -3.86 -12.31 -8.56
N GLU A 34 -3.15 -11.59 -7.69
CA GLU A 34 -2.18 -12.15 -6.75
C GLU A 34 -2.87 -12.97 -5.66
N GLN A 35 -3.96 -12.45 -5.07
CA GLN A 35 -4.76 -13.25 -4.13
C GLN A 35 -5.19 -14.58 -4.77
N ALA A 36 -5.72 -14.54 -6.00
CA ALA A 36 -6.14 -15.75 -6.70
C ALA A 36 -4.96 -16.68 -7.00
N ALA A 37 -3.78 -16.12 -7.30
CA ALA A 37 -2.59 -16.90 -7.59
C ALA A 37 -2.03 -17.59 -6.32
N HIS A 38 -1.99 -16.90 -5.18
CA HIS A 38 -1.69 -17.52 -3.89
C HIS A 38 -2.72 -18.58 -3.52
N GLN A 39 -4.02 -18.31 -3.69
CA GLN A 39 -5.08 -19.27 -3.37
C GLN A 39 -5.06 -20.54 -4.24
N ARG A 40 -4.73 -20.42 -5.54
CA ARG A 40 -4.64 -21.57 -6.45
C ARG A 40 -3.54 -22.56 -6.07
N ASN A 41 -2.45 -22.05 -5.50
CA ASN A 41 -1.33 -22.91 -5.14
C ASN A 41 -1.63 -23.67 -3.84
N MET A 42 -2.51 -23.18 -2.95
CA MET A 42 -2.79 -23.80 -1.64
C MET A 42 -3.38 -25.22 -1.75
N ALA A 43 -2.60 -26.23 -1.35
CA ALA A 43 -3.04 -27.63 -1.30
C ALA A 43 -3.14 -28.22 0.13
N GLY A 44 -2.99 -27.43 1.20
CA GLY A 44 -3.10 -27.93 2.57
C GLY A 44 -3.15 -26.86 3.65
N ASN A 45 -3.63 -27.23 4.84
CA ASN A 45 -3.56 -26.39 6.04
C ASN A 45 -2.08 -26.21 6.45
N ILE A 46 -1.67 -24.96 6.67
CA ILE A 46 -0.32 -24.61 7.08
C ILE A 46 -0.16 -24.92 8.57
N SER A 47 0.79 -25.79 8.91
CA SER A 47 1.14 -26.08 10.31
C SER A 47 2.04 -24.97 10.88
N LEU A 48 2.09 -24.85 12.21
CA LEU A 48 3.05 -24.00 12.95
C LEU A 48 4.53 -24.28 12.57
N GLU A 49 4.81 -25.43 11.94
CA GLU A 49 6.12 -25.79 11.38
C GLU A 49 6.51 -24.96 10.14
N SER A 50 5.66 -24.02 9.70
CA SER A 50 5.92 -23.05 8.60
C SER A 50 6.79 -21.85 8.99
N LEU A 51 6.90 -21.57 10.29
CA LEU A 51 7.79 -20.53 10.81
C LEU A 51 9.25 -21.00 10.73
N THR A 52 10.19 -20.04 10.67
CA THR A 52 11.62 -20.33 10.66
C THR A 52 12.02 -21.06 11.96
N SER A 53 12.82 -22.11 11.81
CA SER A 53 13.49 -22.84 12.89
C SER A 53 15.00 -22.57 12.88
N ALA A 54 15.47 -21.67 12.03
CA ALA A 54 16.86 -21.26 12.04
C ALA A 54 17.22 -20.59 13.36
N SER A 55 18.41 -20.87 13.88
CA SER A 55 18.82 -20.39 15.20
C SER A 55 19.20 -18.90 15.18
N ASN A 56 18.90 -18.17 16.25
CA ASN A 56 19.16 -16.73 16.35
C ASN A 56 20.58 -16.38 16.85
N ASN A 57 21.47 -17.37 16.93
CA ASN A 57 22.85 -17.25 17.41
C ASN A 57 23.85 -16.86 16.31
N TYR A 58 23.37 -16.53 15.10
CA TYR A 58 24.17 -16.03 14.00
C TYR A 58 23.40 -15.02 13.14
N ASP A 59 24.16 -14.21 12.42
CA ASP A 59 23.72 -13.14 11.53
C ASP A 59 24.37 -13.39 10.16
N VAL A 60 23.56 -13.58 9.12
CA VAL A 60 24.07 -13.92 7.79
C VAL A 60 24.59 -12.68 7.09
N LYS A 61 25.82 -12.75 6.59
CA LYS A 61 26.45 -11.65 5.84
C LYS A 61 26.41 -11.86 4.35
N TYR A 62 26.59 -13.08 3.90
CA TYR A 62 26.70 -13.36 2.48
C TYR A 62 26.36 -14.80 2.15
N TYR A 63 25.64 -14.98 1.06
CA TYR A 63 25.42 -16.29 0.45
C TYR A 63 26.19 -16.41 -0.86
N ARG A 64 26.85 -17.55 -1.05
CA ARG A 64 27.23 -18.03 -2.38
C ARG A 64 26.39 -19.24 -2.73
N CYS A 65 25.48 -19.06 -3.66
CA CYS A 65 24.55 -20.07 -4.12
C CYS A 65 24.99 -20.62 -5.47
N GLU A 66 25.21 -21.93 -5.54
CA GLU A 66 25.61 -22.64 -6.75
C GLU A 66 24.58 -23.73 -7.02
N TRP A 67 23.73 -23.54 -8.03
CA TRP A 67 22.62 -24.42 -8.36
C TRP A 67 22.76 -24.99 -9.76
N GLU A 68 22.56 -26.30 -9.89
CA GLU A 68 22.40 -26.98 -11.16
C GLU A 68 20.96 -27.46 -11.32
N VAL A 69 20.32 -27.05 -12.41
CA VAL A 69 18.91 -27.32 -12.72
C VAL A 69 18.70 -27.63 -14.20
N ASN A 70 17.64 -28.37 -14.51
CA ASN A 70 17.16 -28.56 -15.87
C ASN A 70 15.65 -28.26 -15.89
N PRO A 71 15.18 -27.23 -16.62
CA PRO A 71 13.75 -26.89 -16.70
C PRO A 71 12.83 -28.05 -17.09
N ALA A 72 13.34 -29.05 -17.81
CA ALA A 72 12.58 -30.25 -18.19
C ALA A 72 12.39 -31.25 -17.03
N MET A 73 13.06 -31.06 -15.89
CA MET A 73 13.03 -31.96 -14.75
C MET A 73 12.94 -31.17 -13.44
N ARG A 74 11.89 -31.39 -12.63
CA ARG A 74 11.78 -30.79 -11.29
C ARG A 74 12.81 -31.41 -10.34
N TYR A 75 14.05 -30.94 -10.39
CA TYR A 75 15.17 -31.40 -9.57
C TYR A 75 16.20 -30.30 -9.44
N ILE A 76 16.82 -30.20 -8.26
CA ILE A 76 17.92 -29.28 -7.99
C ILE A 76 19.09 -30.03 -7.36
N THR A 77 20.30 -29.70 -7.81
CA THR A 77 21.54 -30.00 -7.09
C THR A 77 22.14 -28.68 -6.67
N GLY A 78 22.43 -28.52 -5.38
CA GLY A 78 22.84 -27.24 -4.82
C GLY A 78 24.07 -27.35 -3.93
N LYS A 79 24.89 -26.32 -3.98
CA LYS A 79 25.88 -25.98 -2.97
C LYS A 79 25.63 -24.54 -2.54
N VAL A 80 25.28 -24.36 -1.28
CA VAL A 80 25.13 -23.01 -0.69
C VAL A 80 26.20 -22.84 0.36
N THR A 81 27.03 -21.81 0.19
CA THR A 81 27.98 -21.38 1.23
C THR A 81 27.40 -20.19 1.96
N VAL A 82 27.15 -20.35 3.25
CA VAL A 82 26.65 -19.29 4.13
C VAL A 82 27.84 -18.71 4.88
N TYR A 83 28.03 -17.40 4.77
CA TYR A 83 28.98 -16.64 5.56
C TYR A 83 28.21 -15.86 6.62
N PHE A 84 28.59 -16.04 7.88
CA PHE A 84 27.82 -15.53 9.01
C PHE A 84 28.74 -15.07 10.15
N VAL A 85 28.23 -14.15 10.96
CA VAL A 85 28.84 -13.75 12.23
C VAL A 85 28.07 -14.39 13.37
N ILE A 86 28.77 -15.04 14.30
CA ILE A 86 28.13 -15.55 15.53
C ILE A 86 27.72 -14.39 16.43
N THR A 87 26.46 -14.35 16.86
CA THR A 87 25.94 -13.31 17.75
C THR A 87 25.97 -13.75 19.22
N THR A 88 25.90 -15.06 19.48
CA THR A 88 26.01 -15.66 20.81
C THR A 88 26.88 -16.91 20.73
N ALA A 89 27.88 -17.02 21.60
CA ALA A 89 28.83 -18.14 21.56
C ALA A 89 28.11 -19.49 21.52
N THR A 90 28.45 -20.32 20.53
CA THR A 90 27.72 -21.56 20.23
C THR A 90 28.62 -22.59 19.57
N ASN A 91 28.33 -23.87 19.77
CA ASN A 91 28.91 -24.98 19.01
C ASN A 91 27.91 -25.58 18.02
N ASN A 92 26.74 -24.98 17.83
CA ASN A 92 25.69 -25.48 16.93
C ASN A 92 24.98 -24.32 16.21
N ILE A 93 24.63 -24.54 14.95
CA ILE A 93 23.73 -23.68 14.18
C ILE A 93 22.63 -24.53 13.54
N GLN A 94 21.45 -23.93 13.43
CA GLN A 94 20.30 -24.45 12.70
C GLN A 94 19.95 -23.53 11.52
N ILE A 95 19.64 -24.13 10.37
CA ILE A 95 19.20 -23.44 9.14
C ILE A 95 17.97 -24.15 8.57
N ASP A 96 17.05 -23.41 7.94
CA ASP A 96 15.85 -24.00 7.37
C ASP A 96 16.16 -24.72 6.05
N LEU A 97 15.65 -25.94 5.89
CA LEU A 97 15.68 -26.68 4.63
C LEU A 97 14.66 -27.83 4.68
N MET A 98 13.78 -27.96 3.69
CA MET A 98 12.80 -29.04 3.68
C MET A 98 13.44 -30.43 3.66
N ASN A 99 12.89 -31.37 4.43
CA ASN A 99 13.38 -32.76 4.52
C ASN A 99 13.33 -33.52 3.17
N ALA A 100 12.53 -33.04 2.21
CA ALA A 100 12.47 -33.59 0.86
C ALA A 100 13.80 -33.46 0.09
N LEU A 101 14.68 -32.55 0.52
CA LEU A 101 16.00 -32.35 -0.06
C LEU A 101 17.06 -33.11 0.73
N THR A 102 17.75 -34.03 0.08
CA THR A 102 18.81 -34.81 0.72
C THR A 102 20.06 -33.96 0.89
N VAL A 103 20.53 -33.80 2.13
CA VAL A 103 21.80 -33.14 2.44
C VAL A 103 22.94 -34.15 2.41
N ASP A 104 23.77 -34.08 1.37
CA ASP A 104 24.94 -34.95 1.17
C ASP A 104 26.01 -34.67 2.22
N SER A 105 26.40 -33.40 2.40
CA SER A 105 27.41 -33.01 3.39
C SER A 105 27.27 -31.55 3.82
N VAL A 106 27.75 -31.26 5.02
CA VAL A 106 27.92 -29.92 5.56
C VAL A 106 29.39 -29.75 5.92
N LYS A 107 30.03 -28.70 5.43
CA LYS A 107 31.47 -28.47 5.63
C LYS A 107 31.74 -27.08 6.18
N GLN A 108 32.42 -26.98 7.31
CA GLN A 108 33.04 -25.73 7.75
C GLN A 108 34.37 -25.61 7.02
N ARG A 109 34.45 -24.70 6.05
CA ARG A 109 35.56 -24.63 5.09
C ARG A 109 35.72 -26.00 4.37
N ASN A 110 36.71 -26.80 4.75
CA ASN A 110 36.94 -28.15 4.21
C ASN A 110 36.66 -29.29 5.21
N MET A 111 36.36 -28.97 6.46
CA MET A 111 36.13 -29.95 7.52
C MET A 111 34.67 -30.40 7.49
N LEU A 112 34.44 -31.71 7.41
CA LEU A 112 33.10 -32.30 7.48
C LEU A 112 32.53 -32.11 8.89
N LEU A 113 31.30 -31.61 8.98
CA LEU A 113 30.56 -31.48 10.23
C LEU A 113 29.60 -32.65 10.42
N THR A 114 29.34 -32.99 11.68
CA THR A 114 28.18 -33.80 12.06
C THR A 114 26.92 -32.99 11.77
N LYS A 115 25.95 -33.59 11.09
CA LYS A 115 24.69 -32.95 10.69
C LYS A 115 23.48 -33.80 11.06
N GLN A 116 22.38 -33.14 11.37
CA GLN A 116 21.06 -33.73 11.51
C GLN A 116 20.07 -32.94 10.67
N HIS A 117 19.24 -33.63 9.88
CA HIS A 117 18.21 -32.99 9.07
C HIS A 117 16.87 -33.64 9.38
N THR A 118 16.07 -32.95 10.18
CA THR A 118 14.77 -33.41 10.68
C THR A 118 13.84 -32.22 10.83
N ASN A 119 12.51 -32.44 10.74
CA ASN A 119 11.50 -31.37 10.90
C ASN A 119 11.80 -30.11 10.07
N ASN A 120 12.20 -30.28 8.81
CA ASN A 120 12.51 -29.20 7.86
C ASN A 120 13.61 -28.23 8.35
N THR A 121 14.49 -28.73 9.23
CA THR A 121 15.59 -27.98 9.83
C THR A 121 16.89 -28.78 9.71
N LEU A 122 17.93 -28.14 9.19
CA LEU A 122 19.28 -28.68 9.12
C LEU A 122 20.11 -28.11 10.27
N SER A 123 20.51 -28.97 11.18
CA SER A 123 21.39 -28.68 12.32
C SER A 123 22.79 -29.23 12.05
N PHE A 124 23.84 -28.50 12.46
CA PHE A 124 25.22 -28.98 12.37
C PHE A 124 26.08 -28.49 13.54
N ASP A 125 26.95 -29.38 14.01
CA ASP A 125 27.80 -29.14 15.18
C ASP A 125 29.23 -28.78 14.76
N PHE A 126 29.74 -27.72 15.38
CA PHE A 126 31.14 -27.33 15.31
C PHE A 126 31.96 -28.11 16.34
N PRO A 127 33.21 -28.51 16.04
CA PRO A 127 34.04 -29.27 16.99
C PRO A 127 34.36 -28.52 18.27
N ALA A 128 34.29 -27.18 18.25
CA ALA A 128 34.44 -26.31 19.40
C ALA A 128 33.46 -25.14 19.28
N ALA A 129 33.13 -24.53 20.42
CA ALA A 129 32.30 -23.33 20.43
C ALA A 129 33.00 -22.19 19.68
N ILE A 130 32.27 -21.54 18.79
CA ILE A 130 32.67 -20.32 18.11
C ILE A 130 32.19 -19.15 18.97
N ASN A 131 33.09 -18.23 19.29
CA ASN A 131 32.76 -17.06 20.11
C ASN A 131 31.90 -16.05 19.34
N ALA A 132 31.12 -15.25 20.08
CA ALA A 132 30.40 -14.11 19.51
C ALA A 132 31.37 -13.13 18.82
N GLY A 133 30.94 -12.55 17.70
CA GLY A 133 31.71 -11.63 16.86
C GLY A 133 32.61 -12.31 15.83
N VAL A 134 32.72 -13.64 15.81
CA VAL A 134 33.55 -14.37 14.84
C VAL A 134 32.79 -14.54 13.52
N LEU A 135 33.42 -14.09 12.42
CA LEU A 135 33.00 -14.39 11.05
C LEU A 135 33.48 -15.79 10.65
N ASP A 136 32.58 -16.63 10.18
CA ASP A 136 32.90 -17.96 9.65
C ASP A 136 31.99 -18.33 8.48
N SER A 137 32.15 -19.53 7.94
CA SER A 137 31.35 -20.03 6.83
C SER A 137 31.13 -21.54 6.85
N VAL A 138 30.00 -21.95 6.31
CA VAL A 138 29.63 -23.35 6.12
C VAL A 138 29.09 -23.57 4.71
N SER A 139 29.56 -24.62 4.03
CA SER A 139 29.03 -25.10 2.75
C SER A 139 28.07 -26.26 2.97
N VAL A 140 26.84 -26.11 2.52
CA VAL A 140 25.80 -27.15 2.51
C VAL A 140 25.67 -27.70 1.09
N PHE A 141 25.90 -29.01 0.93
CA PHE A 141 25.72 -29.73 -0.32
C PHE A 141 24.43 -30.54 -0.23
N TYR A 142 23.52 -30.32 -1.16
CA TYR A 142 22.20 -30.95 -1.14
C TYR A 142 21.67 -31.20 -2.54
N LYS A 143 20.68 -32.07 -2.65
CA LYS A 143 19.98 -32.36 -3.90
C LYS A 143 18.61 -32.99 -3.66
N GLY A 144 17.74 -32.90 -4.64
CA GLY A 144 16.44 -33.58 -4.59
C GLY A 144 15.39 -32.91 -5.44
N VAL A 145 14.16 -33.37 -5.25
CA VAL A 145 12.95 -32.76 -5.82
C VAL A 145 12.40 -31.79 -4.77
N PRO A 146 12.41 -30.47 -5.00
CA PRO A 146 11.75 -29.53 -4.11
C PRO A 146 10.28 -29.93 -3.92
N PRO A 147 9.79 -29.96 -2.68
CA PRO A 147 8.44 -30.42 -2.41
C PRO A 147 7.41 -29.49 -3.05
N ASN A 148 6.22 -30.02 -3.33
CA ASN A 148 5.08 -29.22 -3.76
C ASN A 148 4.14 -29.04 -2.56
N ASN A 149 4.46 -28.05 -1.72
CA ASN A 149 3.71 -27.76 -0.49
C ASN A 149 2.53 -26.81 -0.74
N GLY A 150 2.23 -26.51 -2.00
CA GLY A 150 1.18 -25.57 -2.37
C GLY A 150 1.53 -24.09 -2.25
N PHE A 151 2.82 -23.74 -2.15
CA PHE A 151 3.27 -22.35 -2.30
C PHE A 151 3.66 -22.03 -3.75
N GLY A 152 3.97 -23.06 -4.56
CA GLY A 152 4.55 -22.85 -5.88
C GLY A 152 5.99 -22.33 -5.83
N SER A 153 6.75 -22.69 -4.78
CA SER A 153 8.06 -22.09 -4.49
C SER A 153 9.16 -22.41 -5.49
N PHE A 154 8.94 -23.48 -6.25
CA PHE A 154 9.87 -23.97 -7.26
C PHE A 154 9.04 -24.71 -8.29
N GLU A 155 8.73 -24.11 -9.42
CA GLU A 155 7.79 -24.68 -10.39
C GLU A 155 8.45 -25.02 -11.71
N THR A 156 7.88 -26.03 -12.38
CA THR A 156 8.27 -26.45 -13.73
C THR A 156 7.02 -26.54 -14.59
N THR A 157 6.96 -25.75 -15.66
CA THR A 157 5.84 -25.72 -16.61
C THR A 157 6.36 -25.69 -18.04
N THR A 158 5.49 -25.34 -19.00
CA THR A 158 5.91 -25.08 -20.38
C THR A 158 5.36 -23.74 -20.88
N HIS A 159 6.01 -23.16 -21.90
CA HIS A 159 5.48 -22.05 -22.69
C HIS A 159 5.81 -22.35 -24.17
N ALA A 160 4.81 -22.28 -25.05
CA ALA A 160 4.94 -22.72 -26.44
C ALA A 160 5.63 -24.11 -26.61
N GLY A 161 5.38 -25.03 -25.67
CA GLY A 161 6.00 -26.36 -25.63
C GLY A 161 7.44 -26.43 -25.10
N THR A 162 8.06 -25.29 -24.77
CA THR A 162 9.40 -25.24 -24.16
C THR A 162 9.34 -25.31 -22.64
N PRO A 163 10.11 -26.19 -21.97
CA PRO A 163 10.17 -26.26 -20.51
C PRO A 163 10.70 -24.98 -19.87
N VAL A 164 10.05 -24.52 -18.81
CA VAL A 164 10.47 -23.39 -17.98
C VAL A 164 10.45 -23.78 -16.51
N MET A 165 11.42 -23.25 -15.77
CA MET A 165 11.50 -23.37 -14.31
C MET A 165 11.67 -22.00 -13.67
N TRP A 166 11.03 -21.77 -12.52
CA TRP A 166 11.12 -20.52 -11.77
C TRP A 166 10.88 -20.74 -10.27
N SER A 167 11.39 -19.84 -9.43
CA SER A 167 11.17 -19.79 -7.98
C SER A 167 10.21 -18.67 -7.57
N LEU A 168 9.49 -18.85 -6.45
CA LEU A 168 8.67 -17.81 -5.81
C LEU A 168 8.56 -18.10 -4.30
N SER A 169 9.29 -17.39 -3.46
CA SER A 169 9.50 -17.84 -2.08
C SER A 169 8.61 -17.17 -1.03
N GLU A 170 7.73 -16.24 -1.41
CA GLU A 170 6.82 -15.58 -0.49
C GLU A 170 5.58 -16.45 -0.17
N PRO A 171 5.13 -16.55 1.09
CA PRO A 171 5.74 -16.03 2.32
C PRO A 171 6.76 -17.00 2.97
N TYR A 172 6.68 -18.30 2.71
CA TYR A 172 7.43 -19.33 3.46
C TYR A 172 8.24 -20.30 2.59
N GLY A 173 8.35 -20.00 1.28
CA GLY A 173 8.84 -20.93 0.26
C GLY A 173 10.35 -21.02 0.10
N SER A 174 11.15 -20.14 0.73
CA SER A 174 12.61 -20.11 0.52
C SER A 174 13.25 -21.45 0.86
N ARG A 175 12.91 -22.00 2.04
CA ARG A 175 13.42 -23.29 2.53
C ARG A 175 13.00 -24.51 1.69
N ASP A 176 12.04 -24.37 0.78
CA ASP A 176 11.57 -25.47 -0.07
C ASP A 176 12.62 -25.91 -1.08
N TRP A 177 13.54 -25.02 -1.46
CA TRP A 177 14.48 -25.28 -2.54
C TRP A 177 15.94 -24.92 -2.23
N TRP A 178 16.22 -24.17 -1.16
CA TRP A 178 17.58 -23.87 -0.73
C TRP A 178 17.71 -23.64 0.78
N PRO A 179 18.88 -23.97 1.38
CA PRO A 179 19.13 -23.76 2.81
C PRO A 179 19.33 -22.28 3.10
N CYS A 180 18.48 -21.72 3.97
CA CYS A 180 18.46 -20.31 4.29
C CYS A 180 17.89 -20.04 5.69
N LYS A 181 18.06 -18.82 6.18
CA LYS A 181 17.26 -18.30 7.29
C LYS A 181 15.94 -17.79 6.71
N ASN A 182 14.86 -18.58 6.83
CA ASN A 182 13.58 -18.34 6.13
C ASN A 182 12.70 -17.26 6.79
N GLY A 183 13.15 -16.70 7.92
CA GLY A 183 12.42 -15.69 8.69
C GLY A 183 12.48 -14.28 8.10
N LEU A 184 11.66 -13.38 8.67
CA LEU A 184 11.68 -11.94 8.41
C LEU A 184 12.49 -11.19 9.48
N ASP A 185 13.61 -11.78 9.90
CA ASP A 185 14.45 -11.30 11.00
C ASP A 185 15.94 -11.22 10.62
N ASP A 186 16.29 -11.51 9.36
CA ASP A 186 17.64 -11.39 8.83
C ASP A 186 17.63 -11.08 7.33
N LYS A 187 18.59 -10.26 6.90
CA LYS A 187 18.89 -10.00 5.50
C LYS A 187 20.38 -10.21 5.32
N ALA A 188 20.75 -11.09 4.39
CA ALA A 188 22.14 -11.18 3.99
C ALA A 188 22.57 -9.88 3.31
N ASP A 189 23.73 -9.32 3.70
CA ASP A 189 24.25 -8.06 3.12
C ASP A 189 24.44 -8.13 1.60
N SER A 190 24.67 -9.34 1.06
CA SER A 190 24.86 -9.60 -0.37
C SER A 190 24.69 -11.07 -0.73
N ILE A 191 24.56 -11.36 -2.04
CA ILE A 191 24.46 -12.72 -2.56
C ILE A 191 25.13 -12.86 -3.93
N ASP A 192 25.80 -13.99 -4.13
CA ASP A 192 26.24 -14.48 -5.42
C ASP A 192 25.39 -15.66 -5.85
N ILE A 193 24.86 -15.61 -7.07
CA ILE A 193 24.01 -16.66 -7.62
C ILE A 193 24.69 -17.23 -8.87
N VAL A 194 24.97 -18.53 -8.85
CA VAL A 194 25.54 -19.29 -9.96
C VAL A 194 24.52 -20.33 -10.37
N VAL A 195 23.99 -20.23 -11.59
CA VAL A 195 23.03 -21.19 -12.13
C VAL A 195 23.66 -21.92 -13.32
N THR A 196 23.72 -23.25 -13.23
CA THR A 196 24.13 -24.13 -14.32
C THR A 196 22.90 -24.83 -14.90
N ALA A 197 22.72 -24.72 -16.21
CA ALA A 197 21.61 -25.32 -16.93
C ALA A 197 22.04 -25.85 -18.31
N PRO A 198 21.23 -26.68 -19.00
CA PRO A 198 21.48 -27.06 -20.39
C PRO A 198 21.73 -25.85 -21.30
N SER A 199 22.66 -25.98 -22.27
CA SER A 199 23.21 -24.84 -23.02
C SER A 199 22.19 -24.05 -23.85
N GLN A 200 21.08 -24.68 -24.23
CA GLN A 200 19.98 -24.04 -24.96
C GLN A 200 19.16 -23.05 -24.12
N TYR A 201 19.28 -23.09 -22.80
CA TYR A 201 18.55 -22.21 -21.88
C TYR A 201 19.40 -21.02 -21.43
N ARG A 202 18.74 -20.06 -20.80
CA ARG A 202 19.32 -18.89 -20.14
C ARG A 202 18.74 -18.78 -18.73
N ALA A 203 19.56 -18.36 -17.79
CA ALA A 203 19.16 -18.19 -16.40
C ALA A 203 19.10 -16.70 -16.03
N ALA A 204 18.01 -16.28 -15.39
CA ALA A 204 17.83 -14.96 -14.81
C ALA A 204 17.82 -15.06 -13.28
N ALA A 205 18.38 -14.06 -12.58
CA ALA A 205 18.44 -13.99 -11.12
C ALA A 205 18.58 -12.53 -10.65
N ASN A 206 18.64 -12.32 -9.33
CA ASN A 206 18.88 -11.01 -8.72
C ASN A 206 20.27 -10.44 -9.08
N GLY A 207 20.39 -9.12 -9.05
CA GLY A 207 21.63 -8.38 -9.20
C GLY A 207 22.14 -8.27 -10.63
N LEU A 208 23.44 -8.03 -10.80
CA LEU A 208 24.08 -7.85 -12.11
C LEU A 208 24.67 -9.16 -12.64
N LEU A 209 24.37 -9.51 -13.89
CA LEU A 209 25.01 -10.60 -14.61
C LEU A 209 26.50 -10.27 -14.82
N GLN A 210 27.38 -11.09 -14.27
CA GLN A 210 28.82 -10.96 -14.39
C GLN A 210 29.36 -11.72 -15.61
N SER A 211 28.86 -12.92 -15.83
CA SER A 211 29.28 -13.77 -16.93
C SER A 211 28.22 -14.81 -17.27
N GLU A 212 28.12 -15.15 -18.55
CA GLU A 212 27.46 -16.37 -19.01
C GLU A 212 28.42 -17.15 -19.90
N THR A 213 28.74 -18.39 -19.52
CA THR A 213 29.80 -19.17 -20.15
C THR A 213 29.34 -20.60 -20.42
N LEU A 214 29.64 -21.12 -21.61
CA LEU A 214 29.51 -22.56 -21.88
C LEU A 214 30.54 -23.33 -21.07
N ILE A 215 30.10 -24.39 -20.40
CA ILE A 215 30.99 -25.30 -19.67
C ILE A 215 31.71 -26.21 -20.68
N ALA A 216 32.92 -26.66 -20.34
CA ALA A 216 33.65 -27.64 -21.13
C ALA A 216 32.76 -28.84 -21.51
N GLY A 217 32.75 -29.20 -22.80
CA GLY A 217 31.82 -30.17 -23.38
C GLY A 217 30.56 -29.56 -24.05
N GLY A 218 30.28 -28.26 -23.83
CA GLY A 218 29.30 -27.49 -24.61
C GLY A 218 27.81 -27.79 -24.35
N THR A 219 27.51 -28.77 -23.50
CA THR A 219 26.12 -29.19 -23.20
C THR A 219 25.46 -28.40 -22.08
N LYS A 220 26.24 -27.70 -21.26
CA LYS A 220 25.78 -26.88 -20.14
C LYS A 220 26.33 -25.46 -20.24
N LYS A 221 25.62 -24.55 -19.60
CA LYS A 221 25.93 -23.13 -19.53
C LYS A 221 25.78 -22.66 -18.09
N LEU A 222 26.73 -21.86 -17.65
CA LEU A 222 26.80 -21.28 -16.32
C LEU A 222 26.56 -19.78 -16.41
N ALA A 223 25.57 -19.27 -15.67
CA ALA A 223 25.32 -17.85 -15.49
C ALA A 223 25.71 -17.46 -14.06
N TYR A 224 26.50 -16.41 -13.91
CA TYR A 224 26.98 -15.91 -12.62
C TYR A 224 26.50 -14.47 -12.39
N TRP A 225 25.81 -14.27 -11.27
CA TRP A 225 25.16 -13.03 -10.87
C TRP A 225 25.69 -12.54 -9.53
N LYS A 226 25.71 -11.21 -9.35
CA LYS A 226 26.11 -10.55 -8.11
C LYS A 226 25.07 -9.52 -7.69
N HIS A 227 24.53 -9.68 -6.49
CA HIS A 227 23.73 -8.68 -5.79
C HIS A 227 24.47 -8.21 -4.54
N ARG A 228 24.49 -6.90 -4.29
CA ARG A 228 25.33 -6.19 -3.31
C ARG A 228 24.52 -5.20 -2.47
N TYR A 229 23.23 -5.48 -2.33
CA TYR A 229 22.37 -4.87 -1.33
C TYR A 229 21.81 -5.95 -0.38
N PRO A 230 21.36 -5.56 0.82
CA PRO A 230 20.74 -6.50 1.74
C PRO A 230 19.45 -7.11 1.17
N ILE A 231 19.34 -8.43 1.24
CA ILE A 231 18.27 -9.22 0.64
C ILE A 231 17.67 -10.21 1.64
N ALA A 232 16.33 -10.22 1.73
CA ALA A 232 15.59 -11.21 2.51
C ALA A 232 15.51 -12.52 1.72
N SER A 233 15.43 -13.67 2.41
CA SER A 233 15.47 -14.98 1.73
C SER A 233 14.36 -15.16 0.70
N TYR A 234 13.17 -14.60 0.96
CA TYR A 234 12.02 -14.77 0.06
C TYR A 234 12.17 -14.01 -1.27
N LEU A 235 13.04 -12.99 -1.29
CA LEU A 235 13.32 -12.15 -2.47
C LEU A 235 14.41 -12.74 -3.37
N VAL A 236 15.10 -13.80 -2.91
CA VAL A 236 16.09 -14.54 -3.72
C VAL A 236 15.36 -15.36 -4.78
N CYS A 237 15.80 -15.20 -6.04
CA CYS A 237 15.13 -15.82 -7.18
C CYS A 237 16.09 -16.43 -8.19
N PHE A 238 15.57 -17.39 -8.94
CA PHE A 238 16.07 -17.67 -10.28
C PHE A 238 14.94 -18.17 -11.20
N ALA A 239 15.15 -18.03 -12.51
CA ALA A 239 14.33 -18.67 -13.53
C ALA A 239 15.16 -19.12 -14.73
N VAL A 240 14.77 -20.21 -15.37
CA VAL A 240 15.51 -20.83 -16.48
C VAL A 240 14.56 -21.31 -17.58
N THR A 241 14.74 -20.79 -18.79
CA THR A 241 14.14 -21.29 -20.05
C THR A 241 14.91 -20.71 -21.26
N ASN A 242 14.40 -20.85 -22.48
CA ASN A 242 14.96 -20.28 -23.72
C ASN A 242 14.65 -18.77 -23.87
N TYR A 243 14.81 -17.99 -22.79
CA TYR A 243 14.48 -16.57 -22.77
C TYR A 243 15.08 -15.80 -23.95
N ALA A 244 14.25 -14.98 -24.60
CA ALA A 244 14.71 -13.82 -25.34
C ALA A 244 15.12 -12.73 -24.35
N VAL A 245 16.23 -12.04 -24.62
CA VAL A 245 16.81 -11.04 -23.72
C VAL A 245 17.04 -9.75 -24.47
N PHE A 246 16.60 -8.63 -23.89
CA PHE A 246 16.90 -7.30 -24.41
C PHE A 246 17.17 -6.33 -23.26
N ASN A 247 17.96 -5.29 -23.56
CA ASN A 247 18.43 -4.31 -22.59
C ASN A 247 17.90 -2.92 -22.94
N ASN A 248 17.65 -2.12 -21.91
CA ASN A 248 17.34 -0.71 -22.00
C ASN A 248 18.11 0.05 -20.91
N SER A 249 17.91 1.35 -20.82
CA SER A 249 18.34 2.15 -19.67
C SER A 249 17.38 3.29 -19.41
N VAL A 250 17.42 3.83 -18.19
CA VAL A 250 16.68 5.04 -17.84
C VAL A 250 17.61 6.00 -17.09
N LEU A 251 17.51 7.29 -17.41
CA LEU A 251 18.18 8.32 -16.64
C LEU A 251 17.34 8.66 -15.39
N LEU A 252 17.91 8.42 -14.20
CA LEU A 252 17.36 8.76 -12.90
C LEU A 252 18.30 9.77 -12.24
N GLY A 253 17.89 11.04 -12.21
CA GLY A 253 18.80 12.14 -11.84
C GLY A 253 20.02 12.16 -12.76
N ASN A 254 21.20 11.91 -12.20
CA ASN A 254 22.47 11.85 -12.95
C ASN A 254 22.95 10.42 -13.26
N THR A 255 22.17 9.40 -12.89
CA THR A 255 22.55 7.99 -13.06
C THR A 255 21.77 7.36 -14.21
N SER A 256 22.47 6.80 -15.19
CA SER A 256 21.86 5.91 -16.18
C SER A 256 21.72 4.52 -15.56
N LEU A 257 20.52 4.17 -15.12
CA LEU A 257 20.23 2.84 -14.57
C LEU A 257 20.06 1.85 -15.72
N PRO A 258 20.83 0.75 -15.76
CA PRO A 258 20.60 -0.31 -16.73
C PRO A 258 19.30 -1.06 -16.42
N MET A 259 18.59 -1.47 -17.47
CA MET A 259 17.41 -2.31 -17.36
C MET A 259 17.57 -3.56 -18.23
N GLN A 260 17.28 -4.73 -17.67
CA GLN A 260 17.39 -6.00 -18.39
C GLN A 260 16.09 -6.80 -18.30
N THR A 261 15.58 -7.22 -19.45
CA THR A 261 14.34 -8.00 -19.54
C THR A 261 14.63 -9.38 -20.11
N TYR A 262 14.14 -10.41 -19.42
CA TYR A 262 14.08 -11.80 -19.87
C TYR A 262 12.61 -12.12 -20.13
N CYS A 263 12.25 -12.42 -21.38
CA CYS A 263 10.87 -12.79 -21.73
C CYS A 263 10.86 -14.02 -22.62
N TYR A 264 9.71 -14.69 -22.70
CA TYR A 264 9.52 -15.78 -23.63
C TYR A 264 9.65 -15.26 -25.07
N PRO A 265 10.26 -16.02 -26.01
CA PRO A 265 10.44 -15.57 -27.39
C PRO A 265 9.14 -15.09 -28.06
N GLU A 266 8.03 -15.77 -27.82
CA GLU A 266 6.70 -15.44 -28.33
C GLU A 266 6.12 -14.14 -27.75
N SER A 267 6.65 -13.66 -26.61
CA SER A 267 6.23 -12.42 -25.94
C SER A 267 7.19 -11.25 -26.18
N LEU A 268 8.24 -11.43 -26.98
CA LEU A 268 9.28 -10.41 -27.16
C LEU A 268 8.72 -9.07 -27.64
N ALA A 269 7.87 -9.08 -28.66
CA ALA A 269 7.29 -7.85 -29.22
C ALA A 269 6.41 -7.10 -28.20
N SER A 270 5.62 -7.81 -27.39
CA SER A 270 4.75 -7.17 -26.39
C SER A 270 5.55 -6.62 -25.21
N PHE A 271 6.59 -7.30 -24.76
CA PHE A 271 7.50 -6.79 -23.72
C PHE A 271 8.32 -5.59 -24.21
N GLN A 272 8.75 -5.59 -25.48
CA GLN A 272 9.39 -4.41 -26.07
C GLN A 272 8.43 -3.21 -26.12
N ALA A 273 7.18 -3.43 -26.55
CA ALA A 273 6.17 -2.37 -26.59
C ALA A 273 5.81 -1.84 -25.19
N GLY A 274 5.73 -2.71 -24.17
CA GLY A 274 5.41 -2.33 -22.79
C GLY A 274 6.57 -1.72 -22.00
N THR A 275 7.79 -1.70 -22.55
CA THR A 275 8.99 -1.19 -21.87
C THR A 275 8.81 0.26 -21.38
N GLN A 276 8.13 1.11 -22.15
CA GLN A 276 7.94 2.51 -21.78
C GLN A 276 7.15 2.68 -20.47
N ASN A 277 6.21 1.78 -20.19
CA ASN A 277 5.43 1.79 -18.95
C ASN A 277 6.33 1.71 -17.71
N VAL A 278 7.41 0.92 -17.82
CA VAL A 278 8.39 0.73 -16.75
C VAL A 278 9.25 1.98 -16.60
N LEU A 279 9.77 2.51 -17.70
CA LEU A 279 10.66 3.66 -17.67
C LEU A 279 9.95 4.90 -17.09
N ASP A 280 8.67 5.08 -17.42
CA ASP A 280 7.85 6.17 -16.90
C ASP A 280 7.56 6.02 -15.39
N ALA A 281 7.12 4.82 -14.96
CA ALA A 281 6.85 4.54 -13.55
C ALA A 281 8.12 4.70 -12.69
N LEU A 282 9.26 4.23 -13.18
CA LEU A 282 10.55 4.31 -12.48
C LEU A 282 11.03 5.75 -12.29
N LYS A 283 10.88 6.60 -13.30
CA LYS A 283 11.15 8.05 -13.16
C LYS A 283 10.18 8.71 -12.16
N PHE A 284 8.90 8.36 -12.25
CA PHE A 284 7.88 8.91 -11.37
C PHE A 284 8.16 8.55 -9.90
N PHE A 285 8.45 7.29 -9.59
CA PHE A 285 8.75 6.88 -8.22
C PHE A 285 10.06 7.44 -7.70
N HIS A 286 11.12 7.43 -8.52
CA HIS A 286 12.39 8.05 -8.19
C HIS A 286 12.22 9.53 -7.76
N THR A 287 11.43 10.28 -8.53
CA THR A 287 11.21 11.71 -8.27
C THR A 287 10.37 11.95 -7.01
N ASN A 288 9.31 11.15 -6.80
CA ASN A 288 8.33 11.42 -5.75
C ASN A 288 8.70 10.80 -4.40
N PHE A 289 9.22 9.56 -4.39
CA PHE A 289 9.45 8.76 -3.18
C PHE A 289 10.93 8.61 -2.81
N GLY A 290 11.85 9.09 -3.66
CA GLY A 290 13.28 9.11 -3.43
C GLY A 290 14.05 8.14 -4.34
N ASP A 291 15.38 8.13 -4.23
CA ASP A 291 16.26 7.36 -5.12
C ASP A 291 15.84 5.90 -5.26
N TYR A 292 16.05 5.34 -6.46
CA TYR A 292 15.82 3.90 -6.68
C TYR A 292 16.72 3.10 -5.72
N PRO A 293 16.19 2.21 -4.88
CA PRO A 293 16.95 1.60 -3.79
C PRO A 293 18.18 0.81 -4.22
N PHE A 294 18.19 0.30 -5.45
CA PHE A 294 19.28 -0.52 -5.99
C PHE A 294 20.03 0.20 -7.12
N ILE A 295 20.16 1.54 -7.03
CA ILE A 295 20.70 2.43 -8.08
C ILE A 295 22.08 2.05 -8.63
N LYS A 296 22.90 1.31 -7.86
CA LYS A 296 24.23 0.83 -8.28
C LYS A 296 24.20 -0.48 -9.07
N GLU A 297 23.03 -1.08 -9.23
CA GLU A 297 22.84 -2.32 -9.97
C GLU A 297 21.96 -2.08 -11.21
N LYS A 298 20.87 -2.83 -11.33
CA LYS A 298 19.89 -2.72 -12.42
C LYS A 298 18.48 -2.75 -11.86
N TYR A 299 17.53 -2.38 -12.69
CA TYR A 299 16.18 -2.94 -12.60
C TYR A 299 15.96 -3.95 -13.72
N GLY A 300 14.96 -4.82 -13.61
CA GLY A 300 14.71 -5.79 -14.67
C GLY A 300 13.49 -6.62 -14.44
N HIS A 301 13.08 -7.32 -15.50
CA HIS A 301 11.90 -8.17 -15.48
C HIS A 301 12.23 -9.56 -15.99
N VAL A 302 11.54 -10.54 -15.43
CA VAL A 302 11.63 -11.93 -15.87
C VAL A 302 10.23 -12.46 -16.09
N GLN A 303 9.91 -12.86 -17.31
CA GLN A 303 8.61 -13.47 -17.59
C GLN A 303 8.55 -14.87 -17.00
N PHE A 304 7.43 -15.19 -16.37
CA PHE A 304 7.16 -16.47 -15.75
C PHE A 304 5.69 -16.85 -15.89
N SER A 305 5.35 -18.11 -15.55
CA SER A 305 4.03 -18.70 -15.79
C SER A 305 3.18 -18.80 -14.52
N TRP A 306 3.08 -17.69 -13.76
CA TRP A 306 2.18 -17.56 -12.61
C TRP A 306 0.99 -16.65 -12.94
N GLY A 307 0.36 -16.02 -11.95
CA GLY A 307 -0.63 -14.96 -12.16
C GLY A 307 -0.27 -13.72 -11.34
N GLY A 308 -0.01 -12.59 -11.99
CA GLY A 308 0.44 -11.35 -11.32
C GLY A 308 1.94 -11.15 -11.49
N GLY A 309 2.59 -10.68 -10.43
CA GLY A 309 4.04 -10.58 -10.38
C GLY A 309 4.59 -11.00 -9.01
N MET A 310 5.90 -10.92 -8.87
CA MET A 310 6.60 -11.16 -7.62
C MET A 310 7.81 -10.24 -7.59
N GLU A 311 7.97 -9.49 -6.52
CA GLU A 311 8.76 -8.26 -6.49
C GLU A 311 10.27 -8.47 -6.38
N HIS A 312 10.77 -9.70 -6.59
CA HIS A 312 12.16 -10.09 -6.40
C HIS A 312 13.15 -8.97 -6.75
N GLN A 313 13.98 -8.57 -5.78
CA GLN A 313 14.87 -7.41 -5.87
C GLN A 313 15.63 -7.38 -7.19
N THR A 314 15.56 -6.25 -7.91
CA THR A 314 16.23 -5.98 -9.21
C THR A 314 15.81 -6.87 -10.39
N ALA A 315 14.89 -7.80 -10.19
CA ALA A 315 14.47 -8.80 -11.19
C ALA A 315 13.01 -9.22 -10.96
N SER A 316 12.06 -8.27 -10.97
CA SER A 316 10.64 -8.56 -10.74
C SER A 316 10.13 -9.61 -11.74
N PHE A 317 9.50 -10.67 -11.23
CA PHE A 317 8.91 -11.70 -12.09
C PHE A 317 7.53 -11.22 -12.48
N MET A 318 7.21 -11.17 -13.78
CA MET A 318 5.94 -10.62 -14.24
C MET A 318 5.39 -11.35 -15.44
N VAL A 319 4.07 -11.60 -15.45
CA VAL A 319 3.41 -12.26 -16.58
C VAL A 319 3.35 -11.37 -17.85
N ASN A 320 3.33 -10.05 -17.69
CA ASN A 320 3.31 -9.05 -18.75
C ASN A 320 3.77 -7.67 -18.22
N LEU A 321 3.85 -6.66 -19.10
CA LEU A 321 4.22 -5.28 -18.74
C LEU A 321 3.02 -4.31 -18.77
N ASN A 322 1.86 -4.76 -18.29
CA ASN A 322 0.71 -3.88 -18.08
C ASN A 322 1.05 -2.81 -17.04
N GLU A 323 0.58 -1.58 -17.25
CA GLU A 323 1.00 -0.40 -16.46
C GLU A 323 0.75 -0.55 -14.97
N SER A 324 -0.41 -1.08 -14.58
CA SER A 324 -0.79 -1.23 -13.18
C SER A 324 0.11 -2.24 -12.48
N LEU A 325 0.32 -3.42 -13.07
CA LEU A 325 1.21 -4.46 -12.56
C LEU A 325 2.66 -3.95 -12.46
N VAL A 326 3.17 -3.34 -13.54
CA VAL A 326 4.52 -2.75 -13.55
C VAL A 326 4.70 -1.75 -12.41
N ALA A 327 3.72 -0.87 -12.18
CA ALA A 327 3.80 0.12 -11.12
C ALA A 327 3.72 -0.50 -9.71
N HIS A 328 3.00 -1.61 -9.53
CA HIS A 328 2.92 -2.34 -8.26
C HIS A 328 4.24 -3.04 -7.94
N GLU A 329 4.71 -3.91 -8.84
CA GLU A 329 5.98 -4.65 -8.69
C GLU A 329 7.18 -3.73 -8.52
N LEU A 330 7.17 -2.59 -9.21
CA LEU A 330 8.22 -1.61 -9.08
C LEU A 330 8.12 -0.82 -7.77
N GLY A 331 6.91 -0.56 -7.27
CA GLY A 331 6.69 0.10 -5.99
C GLY A 331 7.31 -0.67 -4.83
N HIS A 332 7.30 -2.01 -4.92
CA HIS A 332 7.90 -2.88 -3.94
C HIS A 332 9.41 -2.67 -3.73
N GLN A 333 10.12 -2.19 -4.76
CA GLN A 333 11.56 -1.92 -4.66
C GLN A 333 11.88 -0.95 -3.51
N TRP A 334 10.98 0.00 -3.25
CA TRP A 334 11.01 0.84 -2.04
C TRP A 334 10.35 0.14 -0.85
N PHE A 335 9.10 -0.31 -1.00
CA PHE A 335 8.28 -0.82 0.10
C PHE A 335 8.00 -2.33 -0.04
N GLY A 336 8.75 -3.14 0.68
CA GLY A 336 8.79 -4.60 0.50
C GLY A 336 10.22 -5.09 0.37
N ASP A 337 11.03 -4.39 -0.43
CA ASP A 337 12.41 -4.77 -0.69
C ASP A 337 13.43 -3.99 0.15
N LYS A 338 13.48 -2.65 0.00
CA LYS A 338 14.37 -1.81 0.80
C LYS A 338 13.91 -1.80 2.25
N VAL A 339 12.62 -1.58 2.50
CA VAL A 339 12.02 -1.71 3.83
C VAL A 339 10.98 -2.82 3.76
N THR A 340 11.33 -3.99 4.27
CA THR A 340 10.46 -5.20 4.26
C THR A 340 9.57 -5.21 5.48
N CYS A 341 8.36 -5.77 5.43
CA CYS A 341 7.59 -6.05 6.64
C CYS A 341 8.37 -6.95 7.62
N GLY A 342 8.36 -6.63 8.90
CA GLY A 342 9.04 -7.43 9.95
C GLY A 342 8.24 -8.61 10.46
N SER A 343 7.05 -8.84 9.91
CA SER A 343 6.18 -9.99 10.15
C SER A 343 5.13 -10.04 9.04
N TRP A 344 4.60 -11.23 8.75
CA TRP A 344 3.44 -11.38 7.87
C TRP A 344 2.17 -10.76 8.46
N GLU A 345 2.15 -10.45 9.77
CA GLU A 345 1.14 -9.58 10.39
C GLU A 345 1.11 -8.15 9.79
N ASP A 346 2.27 -7.70 9.31
CA ASP A 346 2.56 -6.37 8.79
C ASP A 346 2.66 -6.34 7.25
N ILE A 347 2.23 -7.39 6.55
CA ILE A 347 2.34 -7.51 5.08
C ILE A 347 1.74 -6.32 4.30
N TRP A 348 0.77 -5.61 4.89
CA TRP A 348 0.22 -4.39 4.30
C TRP A 348 1.27 -3.27 4.09
N LEU A 349 2.38 -3.30 4.83
CA LEU A 349 3.51 -2.38 4.61
C LEU A 349 4.23 -2.65 3.28
N ASN A 350 4.12 -3.86 2.75
CA ASN A 350 4.55 -4.19 1.40
C ASN A 350 3.37 -3.93 0.45
N GLU A 351 2.30 -4.72 0.56
CA GLU A 351 1.21 -4.76 -0.43
C GLU A 351 0.39 -3.48 -0.49
N GLY A 352 0.07 -2.90 0.67
CA GLY A 352 -0.67 -1.64 0.75
C GLY A 352 0.12 -0.48 0.15
N PHE A 353 1.45 -0.46 0.32
CA PHE A 353 2.30 0.57 -0.29
C PHE A 353 2.46 0.39 -1.78
N ALA A 354 2.75 -0.83 -2.28
CA ALA A 354 2.85 -1.10 -3.71
C ALA A 354 1.53 -0.76 -4.43
N THR A 355 0.40 -1.18 -3.85
CA THR A 355 -0.95 -0.83 -4.32
C THR A 355 -1.18 0.68 -4.32
N TYR A 356 -0.76 1.40 -3.27
CA TYR A 356 -0.86 2.86 -3.18
C TYR A 356 0.00 3.58 -4.23
N LEU A 357 1.24 3.15 -4.43
CA LEU A 357 2.16 3.71 -5.43
C LEU A 357 1.62 3.52 -6.84
N ALA A 358 1.12 2.32 -7.16
CA ALA A 358 0.46 2.04 -8.43
C ALA A 358 -0.77 2.94 -8.64
N ALA A 359 -1.61 3.10 -7.61
CA ALA A 359 -2.77 3.97 -7.65
C ALA A 359 -2.39 5.44 -7.93
N VAL A 360 -1.43 5.99 -7.18
CA VAL A 360 -0.99 7.39 -7.36
C VAL A 360 -0.33 7.63 -8.72
N TYR A 361 0.45 6.67 -9.24
CA TYR A 361 1.00 6.75 -10.59
C TYR A 361 -0.10 6.79 -11.65
N LEU A 362 -1.10 5.91 -11.56
CA LEU A 362 -2.23 5.89 -12.49
C LEU A 362 -3.12 7.13 -12.36
N GLU A 363 -3.33 7.67 -11.16
CA GLU A 363 -4.04 8.94 -10.95
C GLU A 363 -3.30 10.11 -11.62
N ASN A 364 -1.98 10.14 -11.53
CA ASN A 364 -1.16 11.16 -12.18
C ASN A 364 -1.27 11.06 -13.72
N LYS A 365 -1.19 9.85 -14.27
CA LYS A 365 -1.24 9.61 -15.71
C LYS A 365 -2.65 9.74 -16.30
N TYR A 366 -3.68 9.36 -15.53
CA TYR A 366 -5.08 9.30 -15.97
C TYR A 366 -6.03 9.97 -14.96
N PRO A 367 -5.94 11.31 -14.78
CA PRO A 367 -6.69 12.03 -13.75
C PRO A 367 -8.22 11.88 -13.88
N ALA A 368 -8.73 11.72 -15.11
CA ALA A 368 -10.16 11.52 -15.39
C ALA A 368 -10.73 10.21 -14.80
N SER A 369 -9.89 9.19 -14.60
CA SER A 369 -10.30 7.88 -14.05
C SER A 369 -10.24 7.83 -12.51
N THR A 370 -9.61 8.82 -11.87
CA THR A 370 -9.31 8.84 -10.43
C THR A 370 -10.53 8.56 -9.57
N LEU A 371 -11.61 9.32 -9.73
CA LEU A 371 -12.80 9.19 -8.87
C LEU A 371 -13.48 7.83 -9.02
N ASN A 372 -13.56 7.31 -10.24
CA ASN A 372 -14.15 6.00 -10.50
C ASN A 372 -13.30 4.88 -9.89
N ASN A 373 -11.97 4.95 -10.07
CA ASN A 373 -11.04 3.98 -9.49
C ASN A 373 -11.11 3.99 -7.96
N ARG A 374 -11.05 5.17 -7.33
CA ARG A 374 -11.17 5.31 -5.89
C ARG A 374 -12.48 4.72 -5.37
N LYS A 375 -13.60 5.09 -5.99
CA LYS A 375 -14.92 4.54 -5.67
C LYS A 375 -14.98 3.01 -5.78
N ASN A 376 -14.38 2.42 -6.83
CA ASN A 376 -14.36 0.97 -7.01
C ASN A 376 -13.54 0.26 -5.93
N VAL A 377 -12.41 0.84 -5.50
CA VAL A 377 -11.60 0.31 -4.40
C VAL A 377 -12.39 0.37 -3.08
N ILE A 378 -13.03 1.51 -2.77
CA ILE A 378 -13.88 1.66 -1.56
C ILE A 378 -15.04 0.67 -1.59
N ASN A 379 -15.69 0.47 -2.74
CA ASN A 379 -16.75 -0.52 -2.88
C ASN A 379 -16.25 -1.94 -2.58
N ASN A 380 -15.03 -2.30 -2.99
CA ASN A 380 -14.42 -3.58 -2.64
C ASN A 380 -14.14 -3.66 -1.13
N ILE A 381 -13.52 -2.64 -0.55
CA ILE A 381 -13.22 -2.60 0.90
C ILE A 381 -14.51 -2.75 1.72
N THR A 382 -15.55 -2.03 1.34
CA THR A 382 -16.84 -1.98 2.03
C THR A 382 -17.84 -3.05 1.55
N SER A 383 -17.36 -4.08 0.83
CA SER A 383 -18.17 -5.23 0.41
C SER A 383 -18.52 -6.17 1.57
N SER A 384 -17.80 -6.06 2.70
CA SER A 384 -18.03 -6.78 3.94
C SER A 384 -17.71 -5.87 5.13
N ILE A 385 -18.35 -6.12 6.26
CA ILE A 385 -18.16 -5.35 7.49
C ILE A 385 -16.98 -5.86 8.33
N GLY A 386 -16.53 -7.09 8.12
CA GLY A 386 -15.48 -7.73 8.91
C GLY A 386 -14.08 -7.65 8.28
N GLY A 387 -13.07 -7.88 9.10
CA GLY A 387 -11.66 -7.89 8.74
C GLY A 387 -10.93 -6.57 9.00
N SER A 388 -9.69 -6.69 9.47
CA SER A 388 -8.74 -5.60 9.75
C SER A 388 -7.61 -5.60 8.72
N VAL A 389 -6.80 -4.54 8.69
CA VAL A 389 -5.56 -4.55 7.89
C VAL A 389 -4.51 -5.43 8.58
N TRP A 390 -4.43 -5.36 9.91
CA TRP A 390 -3.62 -6.30 10.70
C TRP A 390 -4.04 -7.74 10.43
N VAL A 391 -3.09 -8.56 10.00
CA VAL A 391 -3.30 -10.00 9.80
C VAL A 391 -3.25 -10.69 11.15
N ASP A 392 -4.38 -11.30 11.51
CA ASP A 392 -4.64 -11.98 12.76
C ASP A 392 -4.25 -13.47 12.74
N ASP A 393 -4.08 -14.03 11.55
CA ASP A 393 -3.65 -15.42 11.33
C ASP A 393 -2.65 -15.50 10.19
N THR A 394 -1.36 -15.57 10.53
CA THR A 394 -0.28 -15.73 9.55
C THR A 394 -0.13 -17.16 9.03
N THR A 395 -0.85 -18.12 9.60
CA THR A 395 -0.90 -19.49 9.02
C THR A 395 -1.87 -19.56 7.85
N ASN A 396 -2.65 -18.51 7.58
CA ASN A 396 -3.55 -18.47 6.44
C ASN A 396 -3.02 -17.50 5.37
N VAL A 397 -2.41 -18.05 4.32
CA VAL A 397 -1.91 -17.28 3.16
C VAL A 397 -3.01 -16.45 2.50
N GLY A 398 -4.23 -17.00 2.38
CA GLY A 398 -5.36 -16.24 1.82
C GLY A 398 -5.77 -15.05 2.68
N ARG A 399 -5.47 -15.09 3.98
CA ARG A 399 -5.63 -13.97 4.91
C ARG A 399 -4.45 -12.99 4.80
N ILE A 400 -3.21 -13.47 4.73
CA ILE A 400 -2.01 -12.65 4.51
C ILE A 400 -2.19 -11.83 3.23
N PHE A 401 -2.50 -12.48 2.11
CA PHE A 401 -2.66 -11.85 0.79
C PHE A 401 -4.13 -11.58 0.46
N SER A 402 -4.87 -11.01 1.42
CA SER A 402 -6.25 -10.61 1.18
C SER A 402 -6.28 -9.36 0.31
N GLY A 403 -6.74 -9.47 -0.94
CA GLY A 403 -6.86 -8.34 -1.86
C GLY A 403 -7.79 -7.24 -1.33
N ARG A 404 -8.78 -7.58 -0.49
CA ARG A 404 -9.63 -6.59 0.17
C ARG A 404 -8.91 -5.85 1.31
N LEU A 405 -8.17 -6.58 2.14
CA LEU A 405 -7.68 -6.08 3.43
C LEU A 405 -6.21 -5.63 3.38
N SER A 406 -5.31 -6.49 2.90
CA SER A 406 -3.86 -6.22 2.88
C SER A 406 -3.48 -5.25 1.77
N TYR A 407 -4.17 -5.34 0.62
CA TYR A 407 -3.93 -4.49 -0.55
C TYR A 407 -4.83 -3.26 -0.56
N ASN A 408 -6.13 -3.44 -0.76
CA ASN A 408 -7.04 -2.31 -0.96
C ASN A 408 -7.26 -1.48 0.30
N LYS A 409 -7.63 -2.12 1.42
CA LYS A 409 -7.77 -1.37 2.69
C LYS A 409 -6.41 -0.82 3.13
N GLY A 410 -5.34 -1.63 3.05
CA GLY A 410 -3.96 -1.20 3.32
C GLY A 410 -3.53 0.07 2.55
N SER A 411 -3.75 0.11 1.23
CA SER A 411 -3.47 1.31 0.42
C SER A 411 -4.35 2.50 0.79
N TYR A 412 -5.61 2.27 1.17
CA TYR A 412 -6.50 3.33 1.61
C TYR A 412 -6.13 3.92 2.97
N LEU A 413 -5.49 3.17 3.87
CA LEU A 413 -4.89 3.75 5.07
C LEU A 413 -3.88 4.83 4.69
N LEU A 414 -3.08 4.63 3.64
CA LEU A 414 -2.12 5.62 3.14
C LEU A 414 -2.82 6.84 2.51
N TYR A 415 -3.92 6.64 1.76
CA TYR A 415 -4.74 7.76 1.28
C TYR A 415 -5.35 8.57 2.42
N MET A 416 -5.91 7.92 3.44
CA MET A 416 -6.51 8.60 4.60
C MET A 416 -5.47 9.29 5.47
N LEU A 417 -4.27 8.72 5.63
CA LEU A 417 -3.14 9.38 6.29
C LEU A 417 -2.69 10.60 5.50
N ARG A 418 -2.57 10.50 4.18
CA ARG A 418 -2.26 11.65 3.31
C ARG A 418 -3.30 12.75 3.44
N TRP A 419 -4.58 12.39 3.46
CA TRP A 419 -5.67 13.34 3.68
C TRP A 419 -5.58 14.02 5.05
N LYS A 420 -5.36 13.24 6.13
CA LYS A 420 -5.29 13.74 7.50
C LYS A 420 -4.06 14.64 7.76
N LEU A 421 -2.91 14.27 7.21
CA LEU A 421 -1.64 14.96 7.45
C LEU A 421 -1.37 16.10 6.45
N GLY A 422 -2.00 16.03 5.27
CA GLY A 422 -1.68 16.86 4.13
C GLY A 422 -0.50 16.33 3.31
N ASP A 423 -0.54 16.59 2.00
CA ASP A 423 0.39 16.03 1.02
C ASP A 423 1.87 16.21 1.38
N GLN A 424 2.28 17.43 1.72
CA GLN A 424 3.69 17.75 1.98
C GLN A 424 4.23 17.02 3.22
N VAL A 425 3.45 16.98 4.29
CA VAL A 425 3.83 16.33 5.55
C VAL A 425 3.89 14.81 5.34
N PHE A 426 2.89 14.24 4.68
CA PHE A 426 2.82 12.82 4.39
C PHE A 426 4.00 12.36 3.51
N LEU A 427 4.28 13.06 2.40
CA LEU A 427 5.40 12.69 1.51
C LEU A 427 6.75 12.83 2.22
N ASN A 428 6.94 13.85 3.06
CA ASN A 428 8.15 13.99 3.87
C ASN A 428 8.29 12.85 4.89
N ALA A 429 7.18 12.43 5.51
CA ALA A 429 7.17 11.30 6.43
C ALA A 429 7.51 9.98 5.75
N LEU A 430 7.00 9.73 4.52
CA LEU A 430 7.37 8.53 3.76
C LEU A 430 8.86 8.54 3.38
N ARG A 431 9.40 9.69 2.97
CA ARG A 431 10.83 9.86 2.70
C ARG A 431 11.67 9.67 3.96
N GLN A 432 11.18 10.06 5.13
CA GLN A 432 11.85 9.78 6.39
C GLN A 432 11.81 8.29 6.70
N TYR A 433 10.63 7.65 6.63
CA TYR A 433 10.45 6.22 6.89
C TYR A 433 11.36 5.34 6.03
N ILE A 434 11.41 5.59 4.71
CA ILE A 434 12.24 4.79 3.79
C ILE A 434 13.76 5.02 3.95
N ASN A 435 14.15 6.08 4.64
CA ASN A 435 15.56 6.41 4.92
C ASN A 435 15.90 6.33 6.42
N ASP A 436 14.99 5.84 7.25
CA ASP A 436 15.23 5.61 8.67
C ASP A 436 16.36 4.58 8.81
N PRO A 437 17.50 4.92 9.45
CA PRO A 437 18.64 4.00 9.56
C PRO A 437 18.33 2.69 10.27
N LYS A 438 17.22 2.61 11.02
CA LYS A 438 16.77 1.38 11.67
C LYS A 438 15.99 0.45 10.73
N LEU A 439 15.48 0.98 9.62
CA LEU A 439 14.53 0.29 8.73
C LEU A 439 15.09 0.10 7.33
N ALA A 440 15.88 1.07 6.85
CA ALA A 440 16.45 1.06 5.51
C ALA A 440 17.34 -0.17 5.30
N TYR A 441 17.01 -0.96 4.27
CA TYR A 441 17.60 -2.27 3.99
C TYR A 441 17.42 -3.29 5.11
N GLY A 442 16.37 -3.13 5.93
CA GLY A 442 16.01 -4.01 7.02
C GLY A 442 14.51 -4.31 7.01
N PHE A 443 13.93 -4.36 8.21
CA PHE A 443 12.53 -4.71 8.44
C PHE A 443 11.81 -3.62 9.22
N ALA A 444 10.50 -3.47 8.98
CA ALA A 444 9.64 -2.51 9.66
C ALA A 444 8.34 -3.15 10.12
N LYS A 445 7.86 -2.73 11.29
CA LYS A 445 6.50 -3.05 11.77
C LYS A 445 5.61 -1.82 11.65
N THR A 446 4.30 -2.00 11.79
CA THR A 446 3.35 -0.88 11.66
C THR A 446 3.66 0.29 12.62
N ASP A 447 4.18 -0.01 13.81
CA ASP A 447 4.60 1.01 14.78
C ASP A 447 5.81 1.84 14.31
N ASP A 448 6.68 1.31 13.46
CA ASP A 448 7.80 2.06 12.89
C ASP A 448 7.33 3.08 11.84
N LEU A 449 6.33 2.72 11.04
CA LEU A 449 5.67 3.67 10.13
C LEU A 449 4.96 4.76 10.94
N LYS A 450 4.18 4.36 11.95
CA LYS A 450 3.51 5.30 12.85
C LYS A 450 4.52 6.27 13.47
N ARG A 451 5.62 5.77 14.05
CA ARG A 451 6.68 6.60 14.63
C ARG A 451 7.19 7.66 13.65
N ASN A 452 7.49 7.27 12.42
CA ASN A 452 8.02 8.20 11.40
C ASN A 452 6.98 9.24 10.96
N LEU A 453 5.70 8.84 10.82
CA LEU A 453 4.60 9.77 10.54
C LEU A 453 4.40 10.78 11.68
N GLU A 454 4.42 10.33 12.94
CA GLU A 454 4.24 11.20 14.12
C GLU A 454 5.42 12.16 14.30
N GLN A 455 6.65 11.71 14.04
CA GLN A 455 7.85 12.55 14.12
C GLN A 455 7.82 13.73 13.13
N VAL A 456 7.37 13.50 11.89
CA VAL A 456 7.30 14.57 10.88
C VAL A 456 6.07 15.44 11.06
N SER A 457 4.93 14.84 11.40
CA SER A 457 3.66 15.58 11.48
C SER A 457 3.43 16.31 12.81
N GLY A 458 4.06 15.86 13.90
CA GLY A 458 3.77 16.31 15.26
C GLY A 458 2.37 15.89 15.76
N GLN A 459 1.63 15.06 15.00
CA GLN A 459 0.31 14.58 15.38
C GLN A 459 0.40 13.20 16.05
N ASN A 460 -0.46 12.92 17.03
CA ASN A 460 -0.64 11.57 17.58
C ASN A 460 -1.60 10.78 16.67
N LEU A 461 -1.14 9.64 16.15
CA LEU A 461 -1.86 8.78 15.22
C LEU A 461 -2.35 7.49 15.87
N SER A 462 -2.25 7.35 17.19
CA SER A 462 -2.65 6.15 17.92
C SER A 462 -4.10 5.76 17.65
N GLU A 463 -5.04 6.71 17.68
CA GLU A 463 -6.45 6.42 17.42
C GLU A 463 -6.68 6.02 15.95
N PHE A 464 -5.98 6.66 15.01
CA PHE A 464 -6.06 6.27 13.59
C PHE A 464 -5.67 4.80 13.38
N PHE A 465 -4.54 4.36 13.93
CA PHE A 465 -4.10 2.97 13.77
C PHE A 465 -4.96 1.98 14.57
N LYS A 466 -5.50 2.39 15.72
CA LYS A 466 -6.47 1.60 16.47
C LYS A 466 -7.73 1.35 15.63
N ASP A 467 -8.30 2.39 15.02
CA ASP A 467 -9.56 2.28 14.29
C ASP A 467 -9.41 1.63 12.92
N TRP A 468 -8.38 2.01 12.16
CA TRP A 468 -8.28 1.66 10.74
C TRP A 468 -7.39 0.45 10.46
N TYR A 469 -6.33 0.28 11.26
CA TYR A 469 -5.39 -0.84 11.09
C TYR A 469 -5.80 -2.07 11.91
N LYS A 470 -6.04 -1.91 13.21
CA LYS A 470 -6.55 -2.99 14.08
C LYS A 470 -8.07 -3.16 14.00
N GLY A 471 -8.81 -2.06 13.91
CA GLY A 471 -10.25 -2.06 13.84
C GLY A 471 -10.82 -2.57 12.50
N GLN A 472 -12.06 -3.03 12.58
CA GLN A 472 -12.83 -3.56 11.45
C GLN A 472 -13.94 -2.59 11.06
N GLY A 473 -14.55 -2.84 9.90
CA GLY A 473 -15.66 -2.05 9.41
C GLY A 473 -15.28 -0.67 8.88
N TYR A 474 -16.30 0.18 8.75
CA TYR A 474 -16.27 1.52 8.20
C TYR A 474 -17.47 2.35 8.69
N PRO A 475 -17.42 3.69 8.68
CA PRO A 475 -18.55 4.52 9.04
C PRO A 475 -19.52 4.79 7.87
N SER A 476 -20.76 5.11 8.21
CA SER A 476 -21.75 5.76 7.33
C SER A 476 -22.11 7.12 7.93
N TYR A 477 -21.85 8.20 7.20
CA TYR A 477 -22.14 9.56 7.70
C TYR A 477 -23.59 9.97 7.43
N ASN A 478 -24.20 10.63 8.42
CA ASN A 478 -25.48 11.32 8.31
C ASN A 478 -25.27 12.81 8.58
N VAL A 479 -25.39 13.61 7.52
CA VAL A 479 -25.19 15.07 7.56
C VAL A 479 -26.53 15.77 7.40
N GLN A 480 -27.01 16.37 8.47
CA GLN A 480 -28.14 17.29 8.43
C GLN A 480 -27.60 18.71 8.36
N TRP A 481 -28.13 19.54 7.48
CA TRP A 481 -27.66 20.91 7.37
C TRP A 481 -28.80 21.89 7.09
N THR A 482 -28.68 23.09 7.62
CA THR A 482 -29.64 24.18 7.44
C THR A 482 -28.90 25.40 6.91
N GLN A 483 -29.45 26.01 5.86
CA GLN A 483 -28.98 27.29 5.35
C GLN A 483 -29.34 28.39 6.35
N ILE A 484 -28.35 29.19 6.77
CA ILE A 484 -28.50 30.33 7.66
C ILE A 484 -28.11 31.59 6.89
N GLY A 485 -29.06 32.49 6.66
CA GLY A 485 -28.81 33.68 5.85
C GLY A 485 -28.37 33.35 4.42
N SER A 486 -27.68 34.30 3.77
CA SER A 486 -27.17 34.11 2.41
C SER A 486 -25.80 33.45 2.32
N GLU A 487 -25.09 33.28 3.45
CA GLU A 487 -23.68 32.89 3.44
C GLU A 487 -23.35 31.72 4.35
N TYR A 488 -24.16 31.40 5.36
CA TYR A 488 -23.78 30.44 6.40
C TYR A 488 -24.59 29.14 6.33
N VAL A 489 -24.01 28.08 6.88
CA VAL A 489 -24.70 26.82 7.13
C VAL A 489 -24.47 26.38 8.57
N ASN A 490 -25.51 25.82 9.18
CA ASN A 490 -25.41 25.03 10.39
C ASN A 490 -25.44 23.55 9.99
N ILE A 491 -24.46 22.78 10.43
CA ILE A 491 -24.26 21.38 10.03
C ILE A 491 -24.30 20.54 11.29
N LYS A 492 -25.23 19.60 11.39
CA LYS A 492 -25.25 18.56 12.41
C LYS A 492 -24.74 17.26 11.81
N MET A 493 -23.70 16.69 12.41
CA MET A 493 -23.03 15.50 11.89
C MET A 493 -23.20 14.31 12.83
N ASN A 494 -23.48 13.15 12.26
CA ASN A 494 -23.50 11.87 12.95
C ASN A 494 -22.84 10.81 12.06
N GLN A 495 -22.41 9.71 12.67
CA GLN A 495 -22.03 8.49 11.99
C GLN A 495 -22.60 7.26 12.70
N THR A 496 -22.78 6.19 11.92
CA THR A 496 -22.95 4.84 12.43
C THR A 496 -21.77 3.98 11.98
N THR A 497 -21.32 3.07 12.83
CA THR A 497 -20.22 2.15 12.51
C THR A 497 -20.78 0.83 12.01
N SER A 498 -20.10 0.21 11.04
CA SER A 498 -20.54 -1.09 10.49
C SER A 498 -20.11 -2.30 11.34
N HIS A 499 -19.24 -2.09 12.34
CA HIS A 499 -18.67 -3.13 13.18
C HIS A 499 -18.43 -2.60 14.59
N ASN A 500 -18.61 -3.44 15.61
CA ASN A 500 -18.53 -3.06 17.03
C ASN A 500 -17.09 -2.92 17.58
N SER A 501 -16.07 -3.20 16.76
CA SER A 501 -14.66 -3.04 17.16
C SER A 501 -14.23 -1.58 17.19
N VAL A 502 -14.99 -0.69 16.56
CA VAL A 502 -14.74 0.74 16.51
C VAL A 502 -16.06 1.44 16.82
N ASP A 503 -16.06 2.22 17.89
CA ASP A 503 -17.26 2.92 18.36
C ASP A 503 -17.51 4.22 17.57
N PHE A 504 -16.44 4.85 17.08
CA PHE A 504 -16.51 6.10 16.33
C PHE A 504 -15.23 6.29 15.52
N PHE A 505 -15.34 6.60 14.22
CA PHE A 505 -14.16 6.84 13.36
C PHE A 505 -13.82 8.34 13.29
N GLU A 506 -12.65 8.71 13.81
CA GLU A 506 -12.18 10.10 13.88
C GLU A 506 -11.35 10.51 12.64
N LEU A 507 -12.04 11.00 11.60
CA LEU A 507 -11.40 11.58 10.41
C LEU A 507 -12.01 12.93 10.03
N PRO A 508 -11.18 13.89 9.55
CA PRO A 508 -11.70 15.10 8.91
C PRO A 508 -12.53 14.75 7.67
N VAL A 509 -13.75 15.25 7.56
CA VAL A 509 -14.65 14.93 6.45
C VAL A 509 -14.85 16.14 5.56
N ALA A 510 -14.58 15.99 4.26
CA ALA A 510 -14.87 17.01 3.27
C ALA A 510 -16.38 17.07 2.99
N LEU A 511 -16.97 18.26 3.11
CA LEU A 511 -18.34 18.54 2.72
C LEU A 511 -18.31 19.59 1.61
N ARG A 512 -18.79 19.23 0.42
CA ARG A 512 -18.91 20.16 -0.71
C ARG A 512 -20.33 20.68 -0.82
N PHE A 513 -20.51 21.94 -0.44
CA PHE A 513 -21.75 22.67 -0.65
C PHE A 513 -21.77 23.20 -2.08
N LYS A 514 -22.94 23.15 -2.73
CA LYS A 514 -23.09 23.71 -4.08
C LYS A 514 -24.50 24.19 -4.38
N ASN A 515 -24.61 24.98 -5.43
CA ASN A 515 -25.83 25.25 -6.19
C ASN A 515 -25.52 25.14 -7.70
N ALA A 516 -26.39 25.64 -8.57
CA ALA A 516 -26.21 25.59 -10.02
C ALA A 516 -24.95 26.33 -10.55
N THR A 517 -24.40 27.27 -9.79
CA THR A 517 -23.35 28.21 -10.26
C THR A 517 -22.11 28.29 -9.37
N GLN A 518 -22.21 27.84 -8.11
CA GLN A 518 -21.17 27.98 -7.09
C GLN A 518 -20.99 26.68 -6.33
N GLU A 519 -19.75 26.39 -5.95
CA GLU A 519 -19.42 25.32 -5.01
C GLU A 519 -18.33 25.74 -4.04
N LYS A 520 -18.32 25.14 -2.85
CA LYS A 520 -17.27 25.30 -1.85
C LYS A 520 -17.15 24.04 -0.99
N THR A 521 -15.93 23.53 -0.90
CA THR A 521 -15.58 22.45 0.04
C THR A 521 -15.14 23.04 1.37
N ILE A 522 -15.66 22.50 2.46
CA ILE A 522 -15.20 22.73 3.83
C ILE A 522 -14.85 21.39 4.46
N VAL A 523 -13.95 21.39 5.45
CA VAL A 523 -13.56 20.18 6.18
C VAL A 523 -14.09 20.26 7.61
N ILE A 524 -14.75 19.20 8.06
CA ILE A 524 -15.36 19.07 9.39
C ILE A 524 -14.64 17.97 10.17
N ASP A 525 -14.14 18.32 11.34
CA ASP A 525 -13.56 17.38 12.31
C ASP A 525 -14.65 16.99 13.32
N ASN A 526 -15.42 15.96 12.99
CA ASN A 526 -16.50 15.45 13.84
C ASN A 526 -15.93 14.43 14.82
N LYS A 527 -16.10 14.67 16.13
CA LYS A 527 -15.55 13.83 17.22
C LYS A 527 -16.61 13.03 17.96
N THR A 528 -17.85 13.51 17.96
CA THR A 528 -18.97 12.86 18.62
C THR A 528 -20.27 13.02 17.84
N ASN A 529 -21.18 12.07 17.99
CA ASN A 529 -22.49 12.13 17.33
C ASN A 529 -23.33 13.31 17.84
N GLY A 530 -23.90 14.07 16.90
CA GLY A 530 -24.78 15.19 17.18
C GLY A 530 -24.08 16.54 17.29
N GLU A 531 -22.76 16.60 17.07
CA GLU A 531 -22.01 17.84 16.99
C GLU A 531 -22.54 18.76 15.89
N THR A 532 -22.47 20.06 16.17
CA THR A 532 -22.96 21.11 15.27
C THR A 532 -21.84 22.07 14.89
N PHE A 533 -21.81 22.45 13.61
CA PHE A 533 -20.78 23.30 13.03
C PHE A 533 -21.41 24.44 12.25
N PHE A 534 -21.03 25.67 12.59
CA PHE A 534 -21.38 26.86 11.82
C PHE A 534 -20.23 27.23 10.89
N ARG A 535 -20.52 27.38 9.59
CA ARG A 535 -19.50 27.62 8.56
C ARG A 535 -20.00 28.64 7.54
N ASN A 536 -19.15 29.60 7.21
CA ASN A 536 -19.40 30.51 6.09
C ASN A 536 -19.06 29.79 4.78
N ILE A 537 -20.06 29.58 3.93
CA ILE A 537 -19.90 29.07 2.57
C ILE A 537 -19.97 30.17 1.51
N GLY A 538 -20.53 31.34 1.82
CA GLY A 538 -20.52 32.54 0.97
C GLY A 538 -21.60 32.57 -0.11
N PHE A 539 -22.55 31.62 -0.08
CA PHE A 539 -23.68 31.56 -1.00
C PHE A 539 -24.81 30.69 -0.41
N ILE A 540 -25.98 30.73 -1.06
CA ILE A 540 -27.10 29.84 -0.76
C ILE A 540 -26.88 28.51 -1.48
N ALA A 541 -26.63 27.44 -0.72
CA ALA A 541 -26.51 26.10 -1.27
C ALA A 541 -27.87 25.41 -1.41
N ASP A 542 -28.00 24.49 -2.36
CA ASP A 542 -29.13 23.56 -2.46
C ASP A 542 -28.73 22.12 -2.10
N THR A 543 -27.44 21.79 -2.24
CA THR A 543 -26.90 20.44 -2.11
C THR A 543 -25.63 20.43 -1.27
N VAL A 544 -25.42 19.36 -0.50
CA VAL A 544 -24.11 19.03 0.08
C VAL A 544 -23.72 17.59 -0.27
N LEU A 545 -22.50 17.42 -0.77
CA LEU A 545 -21.88 16.12 -1.02
C LEU A 545 -20.90 15.80 0.11
N ILE A 546 -20.89 14.54 0.55
CA ILE A 546 -19.99 14.04 1.59
C ILE A 546 -18.85 13.31 0.90
N ASP A 547 -17.62 13.76 1.16
CA ASP A 547 -16.37 13.24 0.58
C ASP A 547 -16.46 12.96 -0.94
N PRO A 548 -16.79 13.97 -1.77
CA PRO A 548 -17.02 13.75 -3.20
C PRO A 548 -15.77 13.29 -3.98
N GLU A 549 -14.58 13.39 -3.38
CA GLU A 549 -13.29 12.96 -3.92
C GLU A 549 -12.82 11.60 -3.41
N TYR A 550 -13.64 10.93 -2.59
CA TYR A 550 -13.39 9.57 -2.10
C TYR A 550 -12.07 9.42 -1.34
N TRP A 551 -11.75 10.36 -0.44
CA TRP A 551 -10.58 10.26 0.43
C TRP A 551 -10.75 9.25 1.56
N LEU A 552 -11.99 8.95 1.95
CA LEU A 552 -12.33 8.18 3.14
C LEU A 552 -12.98 6.84 2.79
N VAL A 553 -12.61 5.78 3.50
CA VAL A 553 -13.30 4.49 3.41
C VAL A 553 -14.64 4.59 4.12
N THR A 554 -15.69 4.93 3.37
CA THR A 554 -17.06 5.06 3.90
C THR A 554 -18.09 4.48 2.93
N LYS A 555 -19.29 4.22 3.43
CA LYS A 555 -20.41 3.74 2.59
C LYS A 555 -21.72 4.33 3.07
N ASN A 556 -22.71 4.38 2.18
CA ASN A 556 -24.08 4.77 2.52
C ASN A 556 -24.20 6.14 3.21
N ASN A 557 -23.32 7.07 2.85
CA ASN A 557 -23.37 8.44 3.36
C ASN A 557 -24.64 9.12 2.86
N VAL A 558 -25.35 9.78 3.77
CA VAL A 558 -26.58 10.51 3.48
C VAL A 558 -26.48 11.94 3.95
N SER A 559 -26.95 12.86 3.12
CA SER A 559 -27.11 14.26 3.48
C SER A 559 -28.55 14.71 3.30
N ALA A 560 -29.01 15.59 4.19
CA ALA A 560 -30.36 16.14 4.15
C ALA A 560 -30.33 17.64 4.48
N LYS A 561 -30.87 18.44 3.56
CA LYS A 561 -31.14 19.85 3.83
C LYS A 561 -32.38 19.94 4.72
N VAL A 562 -32.20 20.35 5.96
CA VAL A 562 -33.28 20.58 6.92
C VAL A 562 -33.73 22.03 6.77
N PRO A 563 -35.04 22.30 6.55
CA PRO A 563 -35.56 23.65 6.51
C PRO A 563 -35.18 24.42 7.77
N ASP A 564 -34.91 25.70 7.60
CA ASP A 564 -34.81 26.56 8.76
C ASP A 564 -36.20 26.69 9.40
N VAL A 565 -36.27 26.45 10.70
CA VAL A 565 -37.56 26.39 11.40
C VAL A 565 -38.03 27.82 11.63
N THR A 566 -38.89 28.32 10.75
CA THR A 566 -39.47 29.68 10.83
C THR A 566 -40.55 29.83 11.91
N THR A 567 -40.98 28.72 12.53
CA THR A 567 -42.07 28.71 13.51
C THR A 567 -41.56 28.50 14.94
N GLY A 568 -42.03 29.35 15.86
CA GLY A 568 -41.65 29.33 17.28
C GLY A 568 -41.17 30.68 17.80
N GLN A 569 -40.61 30.71 19.00
CA GLN A 569 -40.05 31.93 19.59
C GLN A 569 -38.79 32.38 18.86
N ASN A 570 -38.66 33.69 18.59
CA ASN A 570 -37.46 34.32 18.03
C ASN A 570 -36.23 33.95 18.87
N ILE A 571 -35.17 33.52 18.21
CA ILE A 571 -33.91 33.13 18.84
C ILE A 571 -32.87 34.21 18.59
N VAL A 572 -32.22 34.66 19.67
CA VAL A 572 -31.01 35.49 19.60
C VAL A 572 -29.94 34.85 20.47
N GLN A 573 -28.87 34.37 19.84
CA GLN A 573 -27.67 33.91 20.53
C GLN A 573 -26.52 34.87 20.22
N VAL A 574 -25.73 35.19 21.25
CA VAL A 574 -24.61 36.11 21.14
C VAL A 574 -23.43 35.56 21.92
N PHE A 575 -22.31 35.36 21.24
CA PHE A 575 -21.14 34.68 21.78
C PHE A 575 -19.84 35.05 21.05
N PRO A 576 -18.66 34.92 21.69
CA PRO A 576 -18.51 34.76 23.13
C PRO A 576 -18.91 36.04 23.87
N ASN A 577 -19.21 35.94 25.15
CA ASN A 577 -19.35 37.10 26.04
C ASN A 577 -18.70 36.74 27.37
N PRO A 578 -17.52 37.29 27.73
CA PRO A 578 -16.85 38.46 27.12
C PRO A 578 -16.43 38.29 25.66
N VAL A 579 -16.48 39.38 24.89
CA VAL A 579 -16.13 39.44 23.47
C VAL A 579 -14.62 39.64 23.31
N GLY A 580 -14.03 39.03 22.29
CA GLY A 580 -12.61 39.19 21.96
C GLY A 580 -12.41 40.29 20.91
N ASP A 581 -11.71 39.94 19.83
CA ASP A 581 -11.60 40.80 18.66
C ASP A 581 -12.87 40.82 17.81
N HIS A 582 -13.70 39.79 17.93
CA HIS A 582 -14.97 39.64 17.22
C HIS A 582 -15.99 39.00 18.17
N PHE A 583 -17.27 39.19 17.86
CA PHE A 583 -18.34 38.37 18.44
C PHE A 583 -19.39 38.06 17.37
N TYR A 584 -20.16 37.02 17.64
CA TYR A 584 -21.12 36.46 16.72
C TYR A 584 -22.53 36.62 17.26
N ILE A 585 -23.46 36.88 16.35
CA ILE A 585 -24.88 36.95 16.61
C ILE A 585 -25.55 35.94 15.69
N TYR A 586 -26.22 34.95 16.26
CA TYR A 586 -27.16 34.13 15.52
C TYR A 586 -28.57 34.67 15.77
N LEU A 587 -29.23 35.05 14.68
CA LEU A 587 -30.66 35.29 14.65
C LEU A 587 -31.33 34.10 14.01
N GLY A 588 -32.34 33.56 14.68
CA GLY A 588 -33.12 32.46 14.17
C GLY A 588 -34.61 32.67 14.40
N LYS A 589 -35.42 32.10 13.51
CA LYS A 589 -36.89 32.09 13.61
C LYS A 589 -37.55 33.47 13.61
N MET A 590 -36.87 34.49 13.11
CA MET A 590 -37.43 35.83 13.05
C MET A 590 -38.58 35.86 12.04
N VAL A 591 -39.72 36.40 12.48
CA VAL A 591 -40.87 36.63 11.59
C VAL A 591 -40.55 37.72 10.56
N ALA A 592 -39.72 38.70 10.91
CA ALA A 592 -39.35 39.78 10.02
C ALA A 592 -38.40 39.31 8.91
N GLY A 593 -38.54 39.87 7.71
CA GLY A 593 -37.61 39.64 6.58
C GLY A 593 -36.29 40.42 6.68
N SER A 594 -36.15 41.29 7.68
CA SER A 594 -34.92 42.04 7.94
C SER A 594 -34.75 42.37 9.43
N ALA A 595 -33.52 42.62 9.84
CA ALA A 595 -33.19 43.11 11.18
C ALA A 595 -32.10 44.19 11.14
N SER A 596 -32.04 45.00 12.19
CA SER A 596 -30.97 45.98 12.43
C SER A 596 -30.19 45.59 13.68
N VAL A 597 -28.91 45.33 13.52
CA VAL A 597 -27.95 45.05 14.59
C VAL A 597 -27.23 46.35 14.93
N ASN A 598 -27.34 46.82 16.16
CA ASN A 598 -26.72 48.06 16.63
C ASN A 598 -25.93 47.79 17.92
N VAL A 599 -24.71 48.29 18.02
CA VAL A 599 -23.93 48.23 19.28
C VAL A 599 -23.74 49.64 19.81
N TYR A 600 -23.99 49.82 21.11
CA TYR A 600 -23.83 51.10 21.81
C TYR A 600 -22.78 50.96 22.91
N ASN A 601 -21.99 52.00 23.14
CA ASN A 601 -21.11 52.07 24.31
C ASN A 601 -21.89 52.47 25.58
N ALA A 602 -21.22 52.50 26.73
CA ALA A 602 -21.82 52.85 28.01
C ALA A 602 -22.40 54.29 28.08
N LEU A 603 -21.99 55.19 27.18
CA LEU A 603 -22.51 56.55 27.06
C LEU A 603 -23.74 56.65 26.14
N GLY A 604 -24.21 55.52 25.58
CA GLY A 604 -25.32 55.48 24.64
C GLY A 604 -24.97 55.88 23.21
N GLN A 605 -23.69 56.03 22.87
CA GLN A 605 -23.25 56.32 21.50
C GLN A 605 -23.24 55.03 20.67
N ARG A 606 -23.80 55.07 19.46
CA ARG A 606 -23.80 53.91 18.55
C ARG A 606 -22.43 53.77 17.90
N VAL A 607 -21.76 52.65 18.17
CA VAL A 607 -20.40 52.33 17.68
C VAL A 607 -20.39 51.31 16.54
N TYR A 608 -21.51 50.63 16.30
CA TYR A 608 -21.67 49.72 15.16
C TYR A 608 -23.14 49.68 14.74
N THR A 609 -23.38 49.58 13.44
CA THR A 609 -24.71 49.34 12.87
C THR A 609 -24.60 48.46 11.64
N ARG A 610 -25.50 47.48 11.50
CA ARG A 610 -25.65 46.67 10.30
C ARG A 610 -27.12 46.34 10.10
N ASN A 611 -27.63 46.64 8.91
CA ASN A 611 -28.93 46.14 8.48
C ASN A 611 -28.69 44.80 7.76
N ILE A 612 -29.51 43.82 8.06
CA ILE A 612 -29.40 42.46 7.55
C ILE A 612 -30.74 42.03 6.98
N ASN A 613 -30.69 41.41 5.81
CA ASN A 613 -31.83 40.71 5.24
C ASN A 613 -31.83 39.30 5.81
N LEU A 614 -32.98 38.85 6.29
CA LEU A 614 -33.10 37.53 6.91
C LEU A 614 -33.61 36.55 5.86
N VAL A 615 -32.80 35.54 5.55
CA VAL A 615 -33.21 34.47 4.66
C VAL A 615 -33.92 33.43 5.51
N ASN A 616 -35.22 33.21 5.26
CA ASN A 616 -36.08 32.34 6.07
C ASN A 616 -36.04 32.66 7.57
N GLY A 617 -35.98 33.95 7.92
CA GLY A 617 -36.03 34.39 9.31
C GLY A 617 -34.73 34.18 10.10
N SER A 618 -33.62 33.82 9.45
CA SER A 618 -32.34 33.61 10.13
C SER A 618 -31.19 34.31 9.44
N GLU A 619 -30.19 34.65 10.25
CA GLU A 619 -28.92 35.20 9.78
C GLU A 619 -27.84 34.98 10.84
N TYR A 620 -26.59 34.84 10.39
CA TYR A 620 -25.42 34.78 11.25
C TYR A 620 -24.53 35.99 10.98
N VAL A 621 -24.34 36.81 12.01
CA VAL A 621 -23.61 38.07 11.90
C VAL A 621 -22.33 37.98 12.72
N GLU A 622 -21.19 38.06 12.04
CA GLU A 622 -19.94 38.43 12.67
C GLU A 622 -19.88 39.94 12.83
N VAL A 623 -19.64 40.39 14.06
CA VAL A 623 -19.43 41.79 14.41
C VAL A 623 -17.98 41.97 14.82
N PRO A 624 -17.18 42.70 14.02
CA PRO A 624 -15.83 43.04 14.43
C PRO A 624 -15.92 43.96 15.64
N SER A 625 -15.13 43.65 16.65
CA SER A 625 -15.06 44.44 17.87
C SER A 625 -13.66 44.93 18.15
N GLN A 626 -12.64 44.49 17.40
CA GLN A 626 -11.22 44.76 17.62
C GLN A 626 -10.87 46.23 17.89
N TYR A 627 -11.61 47.15 17.25
CA TYR A 627 -11.43 48.60 17.31
C TYR A 627 -12.17 49.29 18.47
N LEU A 628 -12.98 48.56 19.25
CA LEU A 628 -13.66 49.10 20.43
C LEU A 628 -12.66 49.29 21.59
N ALA A 629 -13.02 50.02 22.64
CA ALA A 629 -12.23 50.01 23.88
C ALA A 629 -12.66 48.81 24.75
N LYS A 630 -11.85 48.44 25.74
CA LYS A 630 -12.31 47.51 26.80
C LYS A 630 -13.40 48.18 27.61
N GLY A 631 -14.48 47.47 27.93
CA GLY A 631 -15.60 48.04 28.68
C GLY A 631 -16.96 47.40 28.39
N VAL A 632 -18.01 48.09 28.84
CA VAL A 632 -19.40 47.64 28.72
C VAL A 632 -20.03 48.20 27.43
N TYR A 633 -20.65 47.30 26.68
CA TYR A 633 -21.41 47.62 25.48
C TYR A 633 -22.82 47.04 25.57
N PHE A 634 -23.76 47.63 24.82
CA PHE A 634 -25.13 47.16 24.70
C PHE A 634 -25.42 46.84 23.25
N LEU A 635 -25.64 45.57 22.96
CA LEU A 635 -26.17 45.11 21.68
C LEU A 635 -27.68 45.31 21.68
N LYS A 636 -28.19 45.97 20.65
CA LYS A 636 -29.63 46.13 20.39
C LYS A 636 -29.95 45.60 19.00
N ILE A 637 -30.90 44.68 18.92
CA ILE A 637 -31.42 44.14 17.68
C ILE A 637 -32.89 44.52 17.54
N ASN A 638 -33.28 45.05 16.38
CA ASN A 638 -34.68 45.27 16.03
C ASN A 638 -35.01 44.50 14.75
N ALA A 639 -36.04 43.66 14.78
CA ALA A 639 -36.51 42.85 13.64
C ALA A 639 -38.04 42.90 13.57
N GLY A 640 -38.59 43.80 12.74
CA GLY A 640 -40.02 44.15 12.81
C GLY A 640 -40.38 44.66 14.21
N ASP A 641 -41.40 44.05 14.84
CA ASP A 641 -41.83 44.39 16.21
C ASP A 641 -40.93 43.78 17.30
N PHE A 642 -40.07 42.82 16.96
CA PHE A 642 -39.19 42.19 17.92
C PHE A 642 -38.00 43.09 18.26
N LYS A 643 -37.75 43.26 19.56
CA LYS A 643 -36.62 44.02 20.10
C LYS A 643 -35.86 43.17 21.11
N PHE A 644 -34.55 43.14 20.97
CA PHE A 644 -33.66 42.42 21.87
C PHE A 644 -32.52 43.32 22.32
N VAL A 645 -32.17 43.26 23.61
CA VAL A 645 -31.03 43.98 24.17
C VAL A 645 -30.19 43.03 25.01
N LYS A 646 -28.87 43.03 24.81
CA LYS A 646 -27.93 42.25 25.62
C LYS A 646 -26.70 43.08 25.97
N LYS A 647 -26.28 42.98 27.24
CA LYS A 647 -25.01 43.53 27.71
C LYS A 647 -23.85 42.67 27.21
N LEU A 648 -22.85 43.31 26.64
CA LEU A 648 -21.58 42.72 26.21
C LEU A 648 -20.44 43.30 27.04
N LEU A 649 -19.46 42.47 27.35
CA LEU A 649 -18.21 42.86 27.99
C LEU A 649 -17.08 42.66 27.00
N ARG A 650 -16.25 43.66 26.76
CA ARG A 650 -15.01 43.55 25.98
C ARG A 650 -13.77 43.78 26.82
#